data_AF-A0A926RV28-F1
#
_entry.id   AF-A0A926RV28-F1
#
_cell.length_a   1.000
_cell.length_b   1.000
_cell.length_c   1.000
_cell.angle_alpha   90.00
_cell.angle_beta   90.00
_cell.angle_gamma   90.00
#
_symmetry.space_group_name_H-M   'P 1'
#
loop_
_entity.id
_entity.type
_entity.pdbx_description
1 polymer ?
#
loop_
_entity_poly.entity_id
_entity_poly.type
_entity_poly.pdbx_seq_one_letter_code
_entity_poly.pdbx_strand_id
1 'polypeptide(L)'
;MANLRYKNPTTQEWENVKIEAIGSSIPNEESWVSTEGQTTFTLSNGKAIDKKLLTLIVGGVTQYDYTLTNEKIITVPEPLPAGLKVIARWFEVKVPATAGHTSTHEVGGQDEIDVTKLKNYDEEVGNKITTVMSDLADTSADLKDRGINVLLPPYNVSGSSQITTGSINSGSNTLTVSSPIDFKVGQGIAIKTVSAVADVKTLQITSGATTTGSVSISFQAAAYIIEVNAGDTAIQVADKIRSAVFNDFTTGGTSGTDTITFTANVAGEKPSMSYDPSTTGASGTVTQTTVGVKDSYFISEITALNGNSITLQNSATVTVSGVLVLHDDTAAIQTAINDLPSDGGELIIPKGTYNYSANWTIANKSNVTFRGVGRKTVLCALNYTNSTLWVNDCTGVVIKNFRIKSSGTKRLQTDASTGIRPSNCTDIQIKSVYVEKTSAGILARQCTDLVVKNCNVKDTFADGIHITRRCKEVRVLNNYLENTGDDAIAVVSYTADGIAAEVSSLMISGGATTTGRIQVVLDGLIHNINVTSGDTPTTIATNVRSTLFTGWTTGGSGTTITFTSASNGDEVNARFISNGTGVVGTISTTTQGEGYCEKVIIAHNTIKNGKTRAITHVGGKNVVISDNIINGTASSGILIMKDNNYDTFKPLDTIVKGNQIKNVGTVLPNAGNISGIETQVDTKGCLIESNVISHGTGRGFLLAGSSIIVKGNLSYRNFGANQINPSNQVIVEGNRFEENGEQGLSIVNSVNITVSNNIAINNNTKEVVGVDNYYFTGCSKGIIANNNSIDNRAPAKIDRSYEYNNCTFMKLSGNRQEGGLSFSIFGTSSSFDLIDGLTGSGVPTTTFYASGQRYTDTTNGDLYFYLGSTWKKATVS
;
A
#
# COMPACT_ATOMS: atom_id res chain seq x y z
N MET A 1 49.12 66.24 -26.74
CA MET A 1 47.94 65.58 -26.14
C MET A 1 47.24 64.78 -27.22
N ALA A 2 47.15 63.46 -27.07
CA ALA A 2 46.35 62.62 -27.96
C ALA A 2 44.89 62.69 -27.51
N ASN A 3 43.99 63.12 -28.39
CA ASN A 3 42.56 63.13 -28.11
C ASN A 3 42.04 61.69 -28.11
N LEU A 4 41.91 61.09 -26.93
CA LEU A 4 41.22 59.82 -26.77
C LEU A 4 39.73 60.04 -27.02
N ARG A 5 39.25 59.48 -28.14
CA ARG A 5 37.84 59.34 -28.45
C ARG A 5 37.46 57.89 -28.27
N TYR A 6 36.26 57.64 -27.76
CA TYR A 6 35.67 56.31 -27.81
C TYR A 6 34.43 56.34 -28.70
N LYS A 7 34.16 55.22 -29.36
CA LYS A 7 32.97 55.09 -30.20
C LYS A 7 31.83 54.62 -29.31
N ASN A 8 30.79 55.44 -29.18
CA ASN A 8 29.64 55.10 -28.36
C ASN A 8 28.91 53.89 -28.99
N PRO A 9 28.78 52.75 -28.28
CA PRO A 9 28.31 51.51 -28.88
C PRO A 9 26.83 51.58 -29.32
N THR A 10 26.05 52.51 -28.78
CA THR A 10 24.63 52.66 -29.11
C THR A 10 24.40 53.62 -30.28
N THR A 11 25.13 54.73 -30.35
CA THR A 11 24.95 55.76 -31.38
C THR A 11 25.94 55.65 -32.54
N GLN A 12 27.00 54.84 -32.41
CA GLN A 12 28.07 54.65 -33.40
C GLN A 12 28.84 55.94 -33.77
N GLU A 13 28.71 57.02 -33.01
CA GLU A 13 29.50 58.24 -33.19
C GLU A 13 30.73 58.26 -32.26
N TRP A 14 31.77 59.01 -32.66
CA TRP A 14 33.00 59.16 -31.90
C TRP A 14 32.87 60.34 -30.94
N GLU A 15 32.77 60.04 -29.64
CA GLU A 15 32.66 61.04 -28.59
C GLU A 15 34.02 61.30 -27.94
N ASN A 16 34.28 62.57 -27.57
CA ASN A 16 35.49 62.94 -26.84
C ASN A 16 35.34 62.54 -25.37
N VAL A 17 36.32 61.83 -24.83
CA VAL A 17 36.36 61.51 -23.39
C VAL A 17 36.60 62.80 -22.61
N LYS A 18 35.60 63.27 -21.84
CA LYS A 18 35.84 64.26 -20.78
C LYS A 18 36.50 63.53 -19.61
N ILE A 19 37.83 63.63 -19.53
CA ILE A 19 38.57 63.28 -18.32
C ILE A 19 38.38 64.44 -17.35
N GLU A 20 37.52 64.29 -16.35
CA GLU A 20 37.58 65.15 -15.17
C GLU A 20 38.87 64.83 -14.43
N ALA A 21 39.81 65.78 -14.47
CA ALA A 21 41.16 65.61 -13.99
C ALA A 21 41.20 65.37 -12.47
N ILE A 22 41.66 64.17 -12.09
CA ILE A 22 42.15 63.89 -10.75
C ILE A 22 43.49 64.63 -10.61
N GLY A 23 43.50 65.70 -9.81
CA GLY A 23 44.71 66.32 -9.26
C GLY A 23 45.53 67.17 -10.23
N SER A 24 45.70 68.45 -9.87
CA SER A 24 46.64 69.41 -10.47
C SER A 24 47.96 68.77 -10.93
N SER A 25 48.23 68.79 -12.23
CA SER A 25 49.51 68.39 -12.85
C SER A 25 50.59 69.48 -12.79
N ILE A 26 50.41 70.49 -11.95
CA ILE A 26 51.38 71.57 -11.74
C ILE A 26 52.24 71.19 -10.52
N PRO A 27 53.56 70.95 -10.68
CA PRO A 27 54.44 70.74 -9.54
C PRO A 27 54.49 72.01 -8.68
N ASN A 28 54.56 71.85 -7.36
CA ASN A 28 54.89 72.95 -6.48
C ASN A 28 56.28 73.48 -6.84
N GLU A 29 56.48 74.79 -6.77
CA GLU A 29 57.75 75.44 -7.05
C GLU A 29 58.09 76.42 -5.92
N GLU A 30 59.32 76.36 -5.44
CA GLU A 30 59.89 77.37 -4.54
C GLU A 30 61.26 77.78 -5.06
N SER A 31 61.60 79.07 -4.92
CA SER A 31 62.89 79.60 -5.37
C SER A 31 63.55 80.49 -4.33
N TRP A 32 64.87 80.41 -4.24
CA TRP A 32 65.73 81.19 -3.36
C TRP A 32 66.84 81.87 -4.16
N VAL A 33 67.52 82.82 -3.51
CA VAL A 33 68.80 83.37 -3.96
C VAL A 33 69.84 82.94 -2.93
N SER A 34 70.89 82.24 -3.35
CA SER A 34 71.92 81.73 -2.43
C SER A 34 72.69 82.86 -1.76
N THR A 35 73.01 82.69 -0.48
CA THR A 35 74.05 83.48 0.21
C THR A 35 75.41 82.80 0.07
N GLU A 36 76.50 83.56 0.24
CA GLU A 36 77.87 83.02 0.14
C GLU A 36 78.05 81.82 1.07
N GLY A 37 78.41 80.66 0.50
CA GLY A 37 78.66 79.43 1.23
C GLY A 37 77.41 78.60 1.59
N GLN A 38 76.22 78.95 1.09
CA GLN A 38 74.98 78.24 1.42
C GLN A 38 74.93 76.84 0.76
N THR A 39 74.67 75.82 1.57
CA THR A 39 74.53 74.42 1.12
C THR A 39 73.13 73.83 1.34
N THR A 40 72.28 74.50 2.13
CA THR A 40 70.95 73.99 2.51
C THR A 40 69.83 74.95 2.11
N PHE A 41 68.73 74.37 1.62
CA PHE A 41 67.51 75.07 1.20
C PHE A 41 66.31 74.37 1.81
N THR A 42 65.52 75.11 2.59
CA THR A 42 64.34 74.56 3.29
C THR A 42 63.08 75.02 2.59
N LEU A 43 62.24 74.07 2.19
CA LEU A 43 60.90 74.33 1.66
C LEU A 43 60.05 75.02 2.73
N SER A 44 59.65 76.27 2.46
CA SER A 44 58.79 77.06 3.34
C SER A 44 57.33 76.63 3.22
N ASN A 45 56.94 76.14 2.04
CA ASN A 45 55.63 75.58 1.77
C ASN A 45 55.76 74.15 1.26
N GLY A 46 54.86 73.27 1.70
CA GLY A 46 54.81 71.88 1.23
C GLY A 46 55.93 70.95 1.72
N LYS A 47 55.93 69.72 1.18
CA LYS A 47 56.87 68.62 1.51
C LYS A 47 57.21 67.78 0.29
N ALA A 48 58.49 67.55 0.04
CA ALA A 48 58.98 66.62 -0.97
C ALA A 48 59.13 65.23 -0.33
N ILE A 49 58.25 64.30 -0.67
CA ILE A 49 58.19 62.98 -0.02
C ILE A 49 59.21 61.97 -0.56
N ASP A 50 59.79 62.22 -1.75
CA ASP A 50 60.80 61.40 -2.39
C ASP A 50 61.67 62.28 -3.31
N LYS A 51 63.00 62.08 -3.30
CA LYS A 51 63.95 62.74 -4.22
C LYS A 51 63.56 62.52 -5.68
N LYS A 52 62.99 61.36 -6.04
CA LYS A 52 62.56 61.04 -7.42
C LYS A 52 61.43 61.93 -7.94
N LEU A 53 60.69 62.57 -7.04
CA LEU A 53 59.57 63.45 -7.36
C LEU A 53 59.94 64.93 -7.19
N LEU A 54 61.21 65.24 -6.95
CA LEU A 54 61.73 66.60 -6.82
C LEU A 54 62.79 66.86 -7.90
N THR A 55 62.76 68.05 -8.50
CA THR A 55 63.81 68.56 -9.39
C THR A 55 64.41 69.82 -8.76
N LEU A 56 65.73 69.83 -8.56
CA LEU A 56 66.48 70.98 -8.07
C LEU A 56 67.23 71.64 -9.24
N ILE A 57 67.17 72.97 -9.35
CA ILE A 57 67.85 73.76 -10.39
C ILE A 57 68.66 74.85 -9.69
N VAL A 58 69.96 74.95 -9.99
CA VAL A 58 70.86 75.98 -9.43
C VAL A 58 71.51 76.74 -10.59
N GLY A 59 71.37 78.07 -10.61
CA GLY A 59 71.94 78.91 -11.67
C GLY A 59 71.39 78.61 -13.07
N GLY A 60 70.22 77.99 -13.17
CA GLY A 60 69.62 77.53 -14.43
C GLY A 60 69.97 76.09 -14.84
N VAL A 61 70.81 75.39 -14.06
CA VAL A 61 71.23 74.00 -14.34
C VAL A 61 70.58 73.03 -13.35
N THR A 62 69.91 72.00 -13.89
CA THR A 62 69.35 70.91 -13.07
C THR A 62 70.45 70.15 -12.35
N GLN A 63 70.32 70.05 -11.03
CA GLN A 63 71.22 69.31 -10.16
C GLN A 63 70.72 67.88 -10.00
N TYR A 64 71.62 66.92 -10.04
CA TYR A 64 71.32 65.50 -9.79
C TYR A 64 71.96 65.01 -8.48
N ASP A 65 73.06 65.64 -8.08
CA ASP A 65 73.78 65.37 -6.86
C ASP A 65 73.38 66.36 -5.77
N TYR A 66 72.30 66.03 -5.07
CA TYR A 66 71.84 66.67 -3.85
C TYR A 66 71.15 65.62 -2.99
N THR A 67 71.03 65.88 -1.70
CA THR A 67 70.32 65.03 -0.76
C THR A 67 69.08 65.73 -0.25
N LEU A 68 68.03 64.94 -0.04
CA LEU A 68 66.86 65.39 0.68
C LEU A 68 67.04 64.93 2.13
N THR A 69 67.57 65.81 2.97
CA THR A 69 67.93 65.50 4.36
C THR A 69 66.71 65.14 5.20
N ASN A 70 65.56 65.75 4.89
CA ASN A 70 64.23 65.33 5.29
C ASN A 70 63.22 65.87 4.26
N GLU A 71 61.93 65.61 4.45
CA GLU A 71 60.84 66.02 3.55
C GLU A 71 60.75 67.53 3.24
N LYS A 72 61.55 68.40 3.89
CA LYS A 72 61.63 69.84 3.60
C LYS A 72 63.03 70.37 3.32
N ILE A 73 64.10 69.68 3.69
CA ILE A 73 65.47 70.22 3.62
C ILE A 73 66.21 69.56 2.46
N ILE A 74 66.63 70.39 1.50
CA ILE A 74 67.44 70.03 0.35
C ILE A 74 68.88 70.49 0.62
N THR A 75 69.84 69.59 0.51
CA THR A 75 71.27 69.87 0.76
C THR A 75 72.07 69.56 -0.50
N VAL A 76 72.79 70.56 -1.02
CA VAL A 76 73.75 70.40 -2.13
C VAL A 76 75.15 70.10 -1.57
N PRO A 77 75.97 69.30 -2.28
CA PRO A 77 77.27 68.85 -1.77
C PRO A 77 78.33 69.95 -1.75
N GLU A 78 78.24 70.96 -2.62
CA GLU A 78 79.19 72.07 -2.71
C GLU A 78 78.57 73.41 -2.28
N PRO A 79 79.30 74.27 -1.54
CA PRO A 79 78.82 75.60 -1.14
C PRO A 79 78.57 76.49 -2.36
N LEU A 80 77.41 77.13 -2.43
CA LEU A 80 77.07 78.01 -3.55
C LEU A 80 77.60 79.45 -3.33
N PRO A 81 78.10 80.14 -4.38
CA PRO A 81 78.44 81.56 -4.30
C PRO A 81 77.18 82.42 -4.10
N ALA A 82 77.34 83.63 -3.56
CA ALA A 82 76.23 84.56 -3.36
C ALA A 82 75.57 84.96 -4.69
N GLY A 83 74.24 85.04 -4.70
CA GLY A 83 73.45 85.60 -5.81
C GLY A 83 72.95 84.59 -6.85
N LEU A 84 73.18 83.28 -6.70
CA LEU A 84 72.64 82.27 -7.62
C LEU A 84 71.16 82.00 -7.32
N LYS A 85 70.34 81.93 -8.38
CA LYS A 85 68.94 81.50 -8.26
C LYS A 85 68.88 79.97 -8.10
N VAL A 86 68.23 79.51 -7.03
CA VAL A 86 67.97 78.09 -6.74
C VAL A 86 66.47 77.86 -6.81
N ILE A 87 66.02 76.81 -7.51
CA ILE A 87 64.61 76.49 -7.71
C ILE A 87 64.39 75.01 -7.38
N ALA A 88 63.45 74.69 -6.51
CA ALA A 88 62.97 73.34 -6.27
C ALA A 88 61.56 73.18 -6.83
N ARG A 89 61.33 72.11 -7.61
CA ARG A 89 60.01 71.71 -8.11
C ARG A 89 59.65 70.33 -7.60
N TRP A 90 58.49 70.11 -6.97
CA TRP A 90 58.10 68.80 -6.45
C TRP A 90 56.61 68.47 -6.52
N PHE A 91 56.29 67.19 -6.41
CA PHE A 91 54.93 66.68 -6.23
C PHE A 91 54.76 66.09 -4.82
N GLU A 92 53.59 66.31 -4.20
CA GLU A 92 53.29 65.86 -2.82
C GLU A 92 52.56 64.52 -2.74
N VAL A 93 52.27 63.90 -3.89
CA VAL A 93 51.51 62.63 -3.95
C VAL A 93 52.44 61.44 -4.14
N LYS A 94 52.22 60.37 -3.37
CA LYS A 94 52.78 59.05 -3.69
C LYS A 94 52.05 58.52 -4.91
N VAL A 95 52.74 58.35 -6.04
CA VAL A 95 52.17 57.61 -7.17
C VAL A 95 52.24 56.11 -6.81
N PRO A 96 51.12 55.37 -6.78
CA PRO A 96 51.14 53.94 -6.46
C PRO A 96 52.01 53.18 -7.46
N ALA A 97 52.96 52.40 -6.93
CA ALA A 97 53.81 51.53 -7.73
C ALA A 97 52.95 50.48 -8.45
N THR A 98 53.02 50.48 -9.78
CA THR A 98 52.31 49.53 -10.63
C THR A 98 53.06 48.20 -10.63
N ALA A 99 52.73 47.30 -9.71
CA ALA A 99 53.06 45.87 -9.79
C ALA A 99 51.93 45.05 -9.17
N GLY A 100 51.51 43.98 -9.84
CA GLY A 100 50.23 43.27 -9.64
C GLY A 100 49.87 42.96 -8.19
N HIS A 101 48.65 43.35 -7.80
CA HIS A 101 48.09 43.22 -6.45
C HIS A 101 46.78 42.41 -6.45
N THR A 102 46.68 41.37 -7.30
CA THR A 102 45.49 40.49 -7.28
C THR A 102 45.34 39.78 -5.92
N SER A 103 46.45 39.39 -5.30
CA SER A 103 46.46 38.71 -3.99
C SER A 103 46.12 39.61 -2.81
N THR A 104 46.08 40.94 -2.98
CA THR A 104 45.69 41.85 -1.88
C THR A 104 44.19 41.89 -1.68
N HIS A 105 43.41 41.54 -2.71
CA HIS A 105 41.95 41.54 -2.69
C HIS A 105 41.32 40.17 -2.41
N GLU A 106 42.14 39.12 -2.34
CA GLU A 106 41.70 37.78 -1.96
C GLU A 106 41.33 37.73 -0.47
N VAL A 107 40.58 36.68 -0.07
CA VAL A 107 40.16 36.47 1.32
C VAL A 107 41.39 36.41 2.24
N GLY A 108 41.46 37.30 3.24
CA GLY A 108 42.60 37.47 4.14
C GLY A 108 43.73 38.38 3.62
N GLY A 109 43.54 39.03 2.47
CA GLY A 109 44.49 39.99 1.88
C GLY A 109 44.52 41.35 2.57
N GLN A 110 45.48 42.18 2.17
CA GLN A 110 45.72 43.50 2.78
C GLN A 110 44.57 44.51 2.54
N ASP A 111 43.75 44.29 1.51
CA ASP A 111 42.57 45.07 1.14
C ASP A 111 41.50 44.14 0.53
N GLU A 112 41.04 43.17 1.34
CA GLU A 112 40.03 42.18 0.95
C GLU A 112 38.75 42.84 0.44
N ILE A 113 38.27 42.40 -0.73
CA ILE A 113 37.10 43.01 -1.37
C ILE A 113 35.80 42.55 -0.71
N ASP A 114 35.12 43.47 -0.03
CA ASP A 114 33.74 43.27 0.40
C ASP A 114 32.79 43.75 -0.70
N VAL A 115 32.35 42.81 -1.53
CA VAL A 115 31.46 43.08 -2.67
C VAL A 115 30.13 43.70 -2.26
N THR A 116 29.71 43.53 -0.99
CA THR A 116 28.44 44.08 -0.49
C THR A 116 28.48 45.60 -0.29
N LYS A 117 29.69 46.18 -0.19
CA LYS A 117 29.90 47.63 -0.03
C LYS A 117 30.16 48.35 -1.35
N LEU A 118 30.14 47.62 -2.48
CA LEU A 118 30.27 48.22 -3.79
C LEU A 118 29.05 49.09 -4.13
N LYS A 119 29.30 50.21 -4.81
CA LYS A 119 28.24 51.13 -5.23
C LYS A 119 27.19 50.38 -6.07
N ASN A 120 25.92 50.54 -5.71
CA ASN A 120 24.75 49.89 -6.31
C ASN A 120 24.65 48.37 -6.11
N TYR A 121 25.41 47.79 -5.17
CA TYR A 121 25.31 46.35 -4.86
C TYR A 121 23.86 45.95 -4.52
N ASP A 122 23.20 46.68 -3.62
CA ASP A 122 21.83 46.35 -3.23
C ASP A 122 20.86 46.46 -4.42
N GLU A 123 20.99 47.47 -5.28
CA GLU A 123 20.07 47.70 -6.40
C GLU A 123 20.21 46.65 -7.51
N GLU A 124 21.45 46.27 -7.84
CA GLU A 124 21.73 45.41 -8.99
C GLU A 124 21.88 43.93 -8.64
N VAL A 125 22.26 43.63 -7.39
CA VAL A 125 22.61 42.28 -6.94
C VAL A 125 21.84 41.90 -5.67
N GLY A 126 22.03 42.63 -4.57
CA GLY A 126 21.49 42.30 -3.25
C GLY A 126 19.97 42.13 -3.24
N ASN A 127 19.23 43.17 -3.66
CA ASN A 127 17.76 43.15 -3.71
C ASN A 127 17.23 42.13 -4.70
N LYS A 128 17.89 41.90 -5.85
CA LYS A 128 17.46 40.86 -6.81
C LYS A 128 17.64 39.46 -6.22
N ILE A 129 18.73 39.21 -5.49
CA ILE A 129 18.92 37.98 -4.73
C ILE A 129 17.86 37.86 -3.65
N THR A 130 17.57 38.92 -2.89
CA THR A 130 16.51 38.92 -1.87
C THR A 130 15.12 38.66 -2.45
N THR A 131 14.79 39.26 -3.60
CA THR A 131 13.52 39.02 -4.32
C THR A 131 13.43 37.58 -4.85
N VAL A 132 14.49 37.06 -5.45
CA VAL A 132 14.53 35.64 -5.86
C VAL A 132 14.42 34.72 -4.64
N MET A 133 15.07 35.05 -3.52
CA MET A 133 14.97 34.29 -2.28
C MET A 133 13.59 34.38 -1.62
N SER A 134 12.88 35.50 -1.76
CA SER A 134 11.49 35.65 -1.30
C SER A 134 10.49 34.96 -2.22
N ASP A 135 10.75 34.94 -3.53
CA ASP A 135 9.95 34.19 -4.51
C ASP A 135 10.20 32.68 -4.38
N LEU A 136 11.39 32.27 -3.90
CA LEU A 136 11.72 30.91 -3.49
C LEU A 136 11.24 30.57 -2.07
N ALA A 137 10.77 31.55 -1.28
CA ALA A 137 10.22 31.27 0.03
C ALA A 137 8.84 30.64 -0.16
N ASP A 138 8.79 29.31 0.00
CA ASP A 138 7.65 28.41 -0.14
C ASP A 138 6.33 29.00 0.38
N THR A 139 5.62 29.73 -0.48
CA THR A 139 4.22 30.06 -0.22
C THR A 139 3.38 28.83 -0.53
N SER A 140 2.32 28.60 0.25
CA SER A 140 1.41 27.46 0.06
C SER A 140 0.86 27.34 -1.37
N ALA A 141 0.76 28.45 -2.13
CA ALA A 141 0.34 28.46 -3.53
C ALA A 141 1.43 27.93 -4.49
N ASP A 142 2.70 28.32 -4.31
CA ASP A 142 3.82 27.87 -5.16
C ASP A 142 4.08 26.36 -5.00
N LEU A 143 3.92 25.85 -3.77
CA LEU A 143 4.04 24.41 -3.46
C LEU A 143 2.97 23.54 -4.12
N LYS A 144 1.75 24.06 -4.31
CA LYS A 144 0.68 23.33 -5.01
C LYS A 144 1.01 23.10 -6.48
N ASP A 145 1.60 24.12 -7.13
CA ASP A 145 1.84 24.12 -8.58
C ASP A 145 3.14 23.39 -8.95
N ARG A 146 4.20 23.56 -8.16
CA ARG A 146 5.54 22.98 -8.47
C ARG A 146 5.75 21.59 -7.87
N GLY A 147 5.09 21.30 -6.75
CA GLY A 147 5.31 20.11 -5.93
C GLY A 147 6.64 20.15 -5.16
N ILE A 148 6.71 19.37 -4.09
CA ILE A 148 7.90 19.24 -3.23
C ILE A 148 8.79 18.12 -3.77
N ASN A 149 10.00 18.46 -4.22
CA ASN A 149 11.04 17.47 -4.53
C ASN A 149 11.91 17.23 -3.29
N VAL A 150 11.81 16.02 -2.73
CA VAL A 150 12.46 15.68 -1.46
C VAL A 150 13.99 15.72 -1.48
N LEU A 151 14.62 15.67 -2.66
CA LEU A 151 16.09 15.77 -2.76
C LEU A 151 16.61 17.21 -2.66
N LEU A 152 15.73 18.21 -2.78
CA LEU A 152 16.11 19.62 -2.72
C LEU A 152 16.03 20.16 -1.29
N PRO A 153 16.75 21.25 -0.98
CA PRO A 153 16.53 21.99 0.26
C PRO A 153 15.06 22.42 0.40
N PRO A 154 14.53 22.49 1.63
CA PRO A 154 15.22 22.23 2.90
C PRO A 154 15.35 20.73 3.26
N TYR A 155 14.65 19.83 2.57
CA TYR A 155 14.50 18.42 2.98
C TYR A 155 15.77 17.59 2.82
N ASN A 156 16.53 17.82 1.75
CA ASN A 156 17.86 17.20 1.50
C ASN A 156 17.93 15.67 1.73
N VAL A 157 16.85 14.96 1.41
CA VAL A 157 16.75 13.51 1.57
C VAL A 157 17.87 12.81 0.81
N SER A 158 18.40 11.71 1.34
CA SER A 158 19.59 11.05 0.80
C SER A 158 19.35 10.43 -0.59
N GLY A 159 18.27 9.67 -0.72
CA GLY A 159 18.01 8.84 -1.90
C GLY A 159 19.09 7.78 -2.16
N SER A 160 19.90 7.44 -1.16
CA SER A 160 21.09 6.60 -1.29
C SER A 160 20.91 5.18 -0.77
N SER A 161 21.51 4.22 -1.49
CA SER A 161 21.65 2.84 -1.03
C SER A 161 23.05 2.52 -0.49
N GLN A 162 23.92 3.53 -0.36
CA GLN A 162 25.28 3.31 0.14
C GLN A 162 25.24 2.95 1.63
N ILE A 163 26.18 2.09 2.03
CA ILE A 163 26.35 1.64 3.40
C ILE A 163 27.83 1.71 3.76
N THR A 164 28.13 1.87 5.04
CA THR A 164 29.48 1.84 5.60
C THR A 164 29.48 1.07 6.91
N THR A 165 30.63 0.94 7.55
CA THR A 165 30.73 0.43 8.93
C THR A 165 31.24 1.52 9.86
N GLY A 166 30.86 1.48 11.13
CA GLY A 166 31.30 2.48 12.09
C GLY A 166 31.29 2.02 13.53
N SER A 167 31.91 2.83 14.37
CA SER A 167 32.05 2.62 15.81
C SER A 167 31.72 3.91 16.56
N ILE A 168 30.94 3.79 17.63
CA ILE A 168 30.58 4.90 18.53
C ILE A 168 30.46 4.37 19.95
N ASN A 169 30.93 5.17 20.92
CA ASN A 169 30.84 4.84 22.33
C ASN A 169 29.55 5.40 22.93
N SER A 170 28.98 4.70 23.91
CA SER A 170 27.91 5.24 24.75
C SER A 170 28.32 6.59 25.35
N GLY A 171 27.40 7.56 25.32
CA GLY A 171 27.62 8.94 25.74
C GLY A 171 28.26 9.85 24.68
N SER A 172 28.82 9.30 23.59
CA SER A 172 29.42 10.08 22.50
C SER A 172 28.40 10.43 21.42
N ASN A 173 28.52 11.62 20.84
CA ASN A 173 27.84 12.01 19.60
C ASN A 173 28.78 11.99 18.40
N THR A 174 29.97 11.38 18.51
CA THR A 174 30.95 11.32 17.44
C THR A 174 31.09 9.88 16.94
N LEU A 175 30.58 9.63 15.74
CA LEU A 175 30.69 8.36 15.05
C LEU A 175 31.98 8.34 14.22
N THR A 176 32.76 7.27 14.33
CA THR A 176 33.88 7.01 13.41
C THR A 176 33.45 5.96 12.40
N VAL A 177 33.46 6.30 11.11
CA VAL A 177 33.12 5.40 10.01
C VAL A 177 34.36 4.92 9.27
N SER A 178 34.30 3.75 8.63
CA SER A 178 35.35 3.24 7.75
C SER A 178 35.47 4.07 6.46
N SER A 179 34.35 4.59 5.98
CA SER A 179 34.27 5.59 4.91
C SER A 179 33.06 6.50 5.13
N PRO A 180 33.17 7.83 4.92
CA PRO A 180 32.06 8.78 5.04
C PRO A 180 30.97 8.61 3.98
N ILE A 181 31.17 7.76 2.95
CA ILE A 181 30.23 7.56 1.83
C ILE A 181 29.66 8.90 1.33
N ASP A 182 28.38 8.96 0.95
CA ASP A 182 27.70 10.16 0.43
C ASP A 182 26.88 10.91 1.49
N PHE A 183 27.28 10.84 2.77
CA PHE A 183 26.65 11.59 3.86
C PHE A 183 26.77 13.12 3.68
N LYS A 184 25.71 13.84 4.07
CA LYS A 184 25.68 15.32 4.12
C LYS A 184 25.15 15.80 5.47
N VAL A 185 25.58 16.99 5.87
CA VAL A 185 25.01 17.69 7.05
C VAL A 185 23.51 17.92 6.85
N GLY A 186 22.73 17.69 7.90
CA GLY A 186 21.26 17.75 7.91
C GLY A 186 20.56 16.44 7.52
N GLN A 187 21.30 15.40 7.11
CA GLN A 187 20.70 14.10 6.80
C GLN A 187 20.57 13.21 8.03
N GLY A 188 19.52 12.39 8.06
CA GLY A 188 19.38 11.35 9.06
C GLY A 188 20.34 10.18 8.81
N ILE A 189 20.78 9.55 9.89
CA ILE A 189 21.72 8.44 9.88
C ILE A 189 21.25 7.36 10.86
N ALA A 190 21.34 6.10 10.43
CA ALA A 190 21.03 4.92 11.21
C ALA A 190 22.29 4.10 11.48
N ILE A 191 22.58 3.87 12.76
CA ILE A 191 23.73 3.07 13.23
C ILE A 191 23.18 1.82 13.89
N LYS A 192 23.53 0.65 13.36
CA LYS A 192 22.99 -0.62 13.86
C LYS A 192 23.47 -0.90 15.29
N THR A 193 22.55 -0.99 16.24
CA THR A 193 22.86 -1.20 17.67
C THR A 193 22.78 -2.65 18.11
N VAL A 194 21.81 -3.40 17.58
CA VAL A 194 21.64 -4.83 17.86
C VAL A 194 21.41 -5.54 16.53
N SER A 195 22.02 -6.71 16.37
CA SER A 195 21.73 -7.60 15.25
C SER A 195 20.64 -8.58 15.62
N ALA A 196 19.76 -8.89 14.67
CA ALA A 196 18.67 -9.80 14.87
C ALA A 196 19.20 -11.21 15.20
N VAL A 197 18.73 -11.79 16.31
CA VAL A 197 19.04 -13.14 16.78
C VAL A 197 17.74 -13.93 16.91
N ALA A 198 17.74 -15.17 16.43
CA ALA A 198 16.64 -16.10 16.62
C ALA A 198 16.50 -16.49 18.09
N ASP A 199 15.26 -16.56 18.58
CA ASP A 199 14.98 -17.14 19.89
C ASP A 199 15.24 -18.65 19.85
N VAL A 200 16.02 -19.17 20.80
CA VAL A 200 16.33 -20.60 20.88
C VAL A 200 15.89 -21.13 22.23
N LYS A 201 15.14 -22.23 22.20
CA LYS A 201 14.68 -22.95 23.38
C LYS A 201 15.07 -24.41 23.28
N THR A 202 15.30 -25.05 24.40
CA THR A 202 15.55 -26.49 24.49
C THR A 202 14.49 -27.15 25.36
N LEU A 203 14.02 -28.33 24.95
CA LEU A 203 13.24 -29.23 25.79
C LEU A 203 14.09 -30.48 26.03
N GLN A 204 14.46 -30.75 27.28
CA GLN A 204 15.07 -32.01 27.66
C GLN A 204 14.01 -32.92 28.27
N ILE A 205 13.77 -34.08 27.67
CA ILE A 205 12.89 -35.10 28.23
C ILE A 205 13.65 -35.85 29.32
N THR A 206 13.18 -35.77 30.56
CA THR A 206 13.85 -36.34 31.73
C THR A 206 13.33 -37.74 32.10
N SER A 207 12.11 -38.09 31.68
CA SER A 207 11.58 -39.45 31.82
C SER A 207 10.72 -39.84 30.61
N GLY A 208 10.76 -41.13 30.27
CA GLY A 208 9.93 -41.73 29.24
C GLY A 208 8.46 -41.87 29.65
N ALA A 209 7.60 -42.25 28.70
CA ALA A 209 6.18 -42.45 28.94
C ALA A 209 5.90 -43.82 29.59
N THR A 210 5.19 -43.83 30.71
CA THR A 210 4.77 -45.06 31.42
C THR A 210 3.40 -45.55 30.94
N THR A 211 2.61 -44.66 30.34
CA THR A 211 1.26 -44.95 29.84
C THR A 211 1.10 -44.38 28.43
N THR A 212 0.41 -45.09 27.55
CA THR A 212 0.09 -44.61 26.19
C THR A 212 -0.85 -43.41 26.28
N GLY A 213 -0.60 -42.38 25.49
CA GLY A 213 -1.39 -41.15 25.42
C GLY A 213 -0.64 -40.07 24.67
N SER A 214 -0.91 -38.80 25.00
CA SER A 214 -0.32 -37.66 24.30
C SER A 214 0.45 -36.74 25.23
N VAL A 215 1.54 -36.16 24.71
CA VAL A 215 2.24 -35.02 25.31
C VAL A 215 1.96 -33.78 24.48
N SER A 216 1.97 -32.60 25.11
CA SER A 216 1.77 -31.34 24.40
C SER A 216 2.92 -30.37 24.59
N ILE A 217 3.31 -29.70 23.51
CA ILE A 217 4.22 -28.56 23.53
C ILE A 217 3.39 -27.34 23.17
N SER A 218 3.39 -26.31 24.02
CA SER A 218 2.59 -25.10 23.76
C SER A 218 3.46 -23.86 23.66
N PHE A 219 3.10 -22.98 22.73
CA PHE A 219 3.62 -21.62 22.61
C PHE A 219 2.42 -20.66 22.65
N GLN A 220 2.20 -19.99 23.79
CA GLN A 220 0.93 -19.29 24.07
C GLN A 220 -0.31 -20.20 23.86
N ALA A 221 -1.24 -19.80 22.99
CA ALA A 221 -2.50 -20.49 22.73
C ALA A 221 -2.38 -21.66 21.74
N ALA A 222 -1.23 -21.84 21.09
CA ALA A 222 -1.02 -22.93 20.14
C ALA A 222 -0.40 -24.14 20.86
N ALA A 223 -1.14 -25.25 20.94
CA ALA A 223 -0.68 -26.53 21.48
C ALA A 223 -0.42 -27.53 20.34
N TYR A 224 0.74 -28.17 20.36
CA TYR A 224 1.15 -29.23 19.45
C TYR A 224 1.07 -30.56 20.20
N ILE A 225 0.21 -31.47 19.73
CA ILE A 225 -0.07 -32.76 20.37
C ILE A 225 0.76 -33.86 19.70
N ILE A 226 1.53 -34.61 20.49
CA ILE A 226 2.40 -35.69 20.02
C ILE A 226 2.04 -36.98 20.77
N GLU A 227 1.70 -38.03 20.02
CA GLU A 227 1.36 -39.34 20.59
C GLU A 227 2.59 -40.11 21.09
N VAL A 228 2.52 -40.62 22.32
CA VAL A 228 3.54 -41.44 22.99
C VAL A 228 2.94 -42.77 23.44
N ASN A 229 3.76 -43.81 23.46
CA ASN A 229 3.36 -45.16 23.85
C ASN A 229 3.91 -45.50 25.24
N ALA A 230 3.19 -46.32 26.00
CA ALA A 230 3.72 -46.92 27.22
C ALA A 230 5.04 -47.65 26.91
N GLY A 231 6.11 -47.29 27.64
CA GLY A 231 7.44 -47.85 27.46
C GLY A 231 8.36 -47.04 26.55
N ASP A 232 7.89 -45.97 25.89
CA ASP A 232 8.77 -45.05 25.17
C ASP A 232 9.79 -44.45 26.14
N THR A 233 11.08 -44.62 25.87
CA THR A 233 12.17 -43.97 26.62
C THR A 233 12.16 -42.45 26.42
N ALA A 234 12.86 -41.71 27.28
CA ALA A 234 13.02 -40.27 27.13
C ALA A 234 13.54 -39.86 25.74
N ILE A 235 14.49 -40.62 25.20
CA ILE A 235 15.03 -40.43 23.84
C ILE A 235 13.95 -40.65 22.77
N GLN A 236 13.15 -41.71 22.89
CA GLN A 236 12.08 -42.00 21.91
C GLN A 236 10.98 -40.94 21.93
N VAL A 237 10.60 -40.44 23.12
CA VAL A 237 9.69 -39.29 23.23
C VAL A 237 10.31 -38.06 22.57
N ALA A 238 11.59 -37.79 22.82
CA ALA A 238 12.28 -36.66 22.22
C ALA A 238 12.37 -36.75 20.69
N ASP A 239 12.62 -37.94 20.14
CA ASP A 239 12.68 -38.17 18.69
C ASP A 239 11.31 -38.03 18.02
N LYS A 240 10.23 -38.44 18.68
CA LYS A 240 8.86 -38.19 18.23
C LYS A 240 8.55 -36.69 18.17
N ILE A 241 8.95 -35.94 19.19
CA ILE A 241 8.79 -34.48 19.22
C ILE A 241 9.65 -33.84 18.14
N ARG A 242 10.91 -34.26 17.96
CA ARG A 242 11.81 -33.75 16.92
C ARG A 242 11.23 -33.91 15.51
N SER A 243 10.54 -35.03 15.29
CA SER A 243 9.91 -35.38 14.02
C SER A 243 8.58 -34.67 13.77
N ALA A 244 8.01 -34.00 14.78
CA ALA A 244 6.81 -33.19 14.62
C ALA A 244 7.12 -31.86 13.93
N VAL A 245 6.11 -31.30 13.25
CA VAL A 245 6.23 -30.02 12.53
C VAL A 245 5.74 -28.88 13.42
N PHE A 246 6.59 -27.86 13.56
CA PHE A 246 6.27 -26.63 14.28
C PHE A 246 6.31 -25.45 13.30
N ASN A 247 5.26 -24.63 13.30
CA ASN A 247 5.12 -23.57 12.28
C ASN A 247 6.14 -22.43 12.47
N ASP A 248 6.47 -22.11 13.73
CA ASP A 248 7.30 -20.95 14.10
C ASP A 248 8.75 -21.30 14.46
N PHE A 249 9.05 -22.59 14.58
CA PHE A 249 10.33 -23.11 15.05
C PHE A 249 10.79 -24.26 14.19
N THR A 250 12.08 -24.29 13.90
CA THR A 250 12.75 -25.48 13.36
C THR A 250 13.27 -26.29 14.53
N THR A 251 12.88 -27.56 14.59
CA THR A 251 13.41 -28.51 15.57
C THR A 251 14.78 -29.03 15.13
N GLY A 252 15.66 -29.26 16.11
CA GLY A 252 17.03 -29.73 15.92
C GLY A 252 17.58 -30.39 17.17
N GLY A 253 18.91 -30.40 17.29
CA GLY A 253 19.65 -31.20 18.28
C GLY A 253 20.08 -32.56 17.72
N THR A 254 20.90 -33.29 18.47
CA THR A 254 21.47 -34.56 18.04
C THR A 254 20.42 -35.68 18.12
N SER A 255 20.14 -36.37 17.01
CA SER A 255 19.25 -37.55 17.00
C SER A 255 19.73 -38.61 18.00
N GLY A 256 18.80 -39.26 18.70
CA GLY A 256 19.15 -40.27 19.71
C GLY A 256 19.58 -39.68 21.07
N THR A 257 19.38 -38.38 21.28
CA THR A 257 19.48 -37.75 22.62
C THR A 257 18.11 -37.38 23.17
N ASP A 258 18.02 -37.12 24.46
CA ASP A 258 16.80 -36.70 25.14
C ASP A 258 16.47 -35.20 24.98
N THR A 259 17.32 -34.45 24.25
CA THR A 259 17.24 -32.99 24.17
C THR A 259 16.88 -32.51 22.77
N ILE A 260 15.79 -31.76 22.66
CA ILE A 260 15.31 -31.12 21.43
C ILE A 260 15.67 -29.64 21.47
N THR A 261 16.21 -29.11 20.38
CA THR A 261 16.37 -27.66 20.20
C THR A 261 15.26 -27.12 19.32
N PHE A 262 14.67 -26.00 19.70
CA PHE A 262 13.69 -25.25 18.93
C PHE A 262 14.30 -23.90 18.58
N THR A 263 14.69 -23.72 17.32
CA THR A 263 15.22 -22.45 16.82
C THR A 263 14.11 -21.69 16.12
N ALA A 264 13.80 -20.47 16.56
CA ALA A 264 12.79 -19.64 15.94
C ALA A 264 13.13 -19.39 14.47
N ASN A 265 12.15 -19.58 13.58
CA ASN A 265 12.34 -19.36 12.14
C ASN A 265 12.58 -17.86 11.81
N VAL A 266 12.29 -16.97 12.76
CA VAL A 266 12.45 -15.52 12.63
C VAL A 266 13.04 -14.94 13.90
N ALA A 267 14.03 -14.08 13.72
CA ALA A 267 14.68 -13.32 14.77
C ALA A 267 13.72 -12.41 15.56
N GLY A 268 14.08 -12.18 16.82
CA GLY A 268 13.24 -11.50 17.80
C GLY A 268 12.63 -12.47 18.81
N GLU A 269 12.30 -11.90 19.97
CA GLU A 269 11.79 -12.63 21.12
C GLU A 269 10.54 -13.43 20.76
N LYS A 270 10.46 -14.66 21.27
CA LYS A 270 9.31 -15.53 21.09
C LYS A 270 8.66 -15.86 22.44
N PRO A 271 7.35 -16.12 22.46
CA PRO A 271 6.65 -16.44 23.69
C PRO A 271 7.26 -17.65 24.41
N SER A 272 7.03 -17.73 25.72
CA SER A 272 7.43 -18.88 26.54
C SER A 272 6.84 -20.18 25.97
N MET A 273 7.67 -21.23 26.00
CA MET A 273 7.28 -22.58 25.64
C MET A 273 6.95 -23.35 26.92
N SER A 274 5.88 -24.15 26.91
CA SER A 274 5.57 -25.11 27.96
C SER A 274 5.49 -26.52 27.40
N TYR A 275 5.78 -27.49 28.26
CA TYR A 275 5.62 -28.91 28.00
C TYR A 275 4.63 -29.48 29.03
N ASP A 276 3.57 -30.13 28.56
CA ASP A 276 2.59 -30.80 29.40
C ASP A 276 2.54 -32.29 29.02
N PRO A 277 2.98 -33.19 29.91
CA PRO A 277 2.96 -34.62 29.66
C PRO A 277 1.59 -35.27 29.87
N SER A 278 0.58 -34.51 30.30
CA SER A 278 -0.72 -35.04 30.70
C SER A 278 -0.58 -36.20 31.69
N THR A 279 -1.29 -37.31 31.48
CA THR A 279 -1.23 -38.52 32.32
C THR A 279 -0.24 -39.58 31.82
N THR A 280 0.64 -39.26 30.86
CA THR A 280 1.51 -40.27 30.21
C THR A 280 2.70 -40.70 31.07
N GLY A 281 3.05 -39.91 32.10
CA GLY A 281 4.21 -40.14 32.96
C GLY A 281 5.56 -39.70 32.38
N ALA A 282 5.58 -39.22 31.12
CA ALA A 282 6.75 -38.55 30.58
C ALA A 282 7.01 -37.24 31.36
N SER A 283 8.25 -36.80 31.43
CA SER A 283 8.58 -35.51 32.05
C SER A 283 9.65 -34.82 31.23
N GLY A 284 9.68 -33.49 31.29
CA GLY A 284 10.69 -32.72 30.58
C GLY A 284 10.79 -31.30 31.09
N THR A 285 11.96 -30.70 30.86
CA THR A 285 12.28 -29.34 31.27
C THR A 285 12.52 -28.46 30.06
N VAL A 286 11.81 -27.34 29.99
CA VAL A 286 12.02 -26.30 28.96
C VAL A 286 13.02 -25.27 29.48
N THR A 287 13.95 -24.85 28.63
CA THR A 287 14.89 -23.77 28.92
C THR A 287 15.03 -22.86 27.69
N GLN A 288 15.00 -21.55 27.89
CA GLN A 288 15.37 -20.60 26.83
C GLN A 288 16.88 -20.40 26.86
N THR A 289 17.57 -20.87 25.82
CA THR A 289 19.04 -20.82 25.72
C THR A 289 19.51 -19.59 24.96
N THR A 290 18.64 -18.96 24.15
CA THR A 290 18.93 -17.67 23.51
C THR A 290 17.65 -16.84 23.46
N VAL A 291 17.69 -15.65 24.04
CA VAL A 291 16.60 -14.67 23.90
C VAL A 291 16.70 -14.08 22.49
N GLY A 292 15.62 -14.18 21.73
CA GLY A 292 15.59 -13.59 20.39
C GLY A 292 15.60 -12.06 20.47
N VAL A 293 16.35 -11.39 19.60
CA VAL A 293 16.35 -9.93 19.46
C VAL A 293 16.13 -9.54 18.01
N LYS A 294 15.50 -8.39 17.76
CA LYS A 294 15.34 -7.83 16.42
C LYS A 294 16.52 -6.91 16.10
N ASP A 295 16.69 -6.59 14.83
CA ASP A 295 17.55 -5.48 14.44
C ASP A 295 17.04 -4.20 15.12
N SER A 296 17.97 -3.43 15.69
CA SER A 296 17.71 -2.09 16.21
C SER A 296 18.77 -1.13 15.72
N TYR A 297 18.39 0.13 15.61
CA TYR A 297 19.26 1.20 15.12
C TYR A 297 19.18 2.38 16.07
N PHE A 298 20.32 2.99 16.34
CA PHE A 298 20.40 4.34 16.87
C PHE A 298 20.24 5.31 15.70
N ILE A 299 19.19 6.13 15.76
CA ILE A 299 18.84 7.12 14.74
C ILE A 299 19.25 8.49 15.24
N SER A 300 19.91 9.28 14.40
CA SER A 300 20.24 10.68 14.68
C SER A 300 20.33 11.49 13.38
N GLU A 301 20.69 12.76 13.48
CA GLU A 301 20.96 13.66 12.36
C GLU A 301 22.45 14.04 12.33
N ILE A 302 23.02 14.20 11.15
CA ILE A 302 24.40 14.62 10.94
C ILE A 302 24.51 16.14 11.10
N THR A 303 25.27 16.61 12.07
CA THR A 303 25.49 18.04 12.33
C THR A 303 26.83 18.55 11.79
N ALA A 304 27.83 17.68 11.65
CA ALA A 304 29.10 18.00 11.01
C ALA A 304 29.80 16.76 10.44
N LEU A 305 30.62 16.98 9.41
CA LEU A 305 31.45 15.96 8.77
C LEU A 305 32.92 16.40 8.79
N ASN A 306 33.81 15.56 9.30
CA ASN A 306 35.25 15.77 9.30
C ASN A 306 35.98 14.47 8.95
N GLY A 307 36.16 14.24 7.64
CA GLY A 307 36.72 12.99 7.12
C GLY A 307 35.89 11.79 7.56
N ASN A 308 36.52 10.85 8.26
CA ASN A 308 35.87 9.65 8.79
C ASN A 308 35.11 9.87 10.12
N SER A 309 35.14 11.10 10.65
CA SER A 309 34.45 11.45 11.88
C SER A 309 33.17 12.22 11.55
N ILE A 310 32.03 11.71 12.03
CA ILE A 310 30.70 12.29 11.83
C ILE A 310 30.18 12.73 13.19
N THR A 311 29.86 14.02 13.32
CA THR A 311 29.19 14.55 14.52
C THR A 311 27.68 14.41 14.34
N LEU A 312 27.04 13.84 15.35
CA LEU A 312 25.62 13.57 15.42
C LEU A 312 24.92 14.58 16.32
N GLN A 313 23.64 14.80 16.08
CA GLN A 313 22.80 15.64 16.92
C GLN A 313 22.63 15.05 18.32
N ASN A 314 22.53 13.72 18.43
CA ASN A 314 22.30 13.02 19.69
C ASN A 314 23.50 12.15 20.06
N SER A 315 23.75 11.99 21.36
CA SER A 315 24.71 11.01 21.85
C SER A 315 24.14 9.60 21.81
N ALA A 316 24.95 8.63 21.38
CA ALA A 316 24.60 7.21 21.42
C ALA A 316 24.40 6.74 22.87
N THR A 317 23.41 5.88 23.09
CA THR A 317 23.14 5.29 24.41
C THR A 317 23.90 3.98 24.65
N VAL A 318 24.45 3.38 23.60
CA VAL A 318 25.19 2.11 23.63
C VAL A 318 26.53 2.21 22.90
N THR A 319 27.50 1.42 23.33
CA THR A 319 28.79 1.29 22.62
C THR A 319 28.70 0.18 21.57
N VAL A 320 29.06 0.49 20.34
CA VAL A 320 29.10 -0.45 19.21
C VAL A 320 30.38 -0.27 18.40
N SER A 321 30.85 -1.34 17.76
CA SER A 321 32.09 -1.32 16.97
C SER A 321 31.95 -2.08 15.66
N GLY A 322 32.39 -1.46 14.55
CA GLY A 322 32.39 -2.06 13.22
C GLY A 322 31.00 -2.44 12.69
N VAL A 323 29.95 -1.81 13.20
CA VAL A 323 28.56 -2.13 12.85
C VAL A 323 28.11 -1.42 11.59
N LEU A 324 27.03 -1.92 10.97
CA LEU A 324 26.43 -1.30 9.79
C LEU A 324 25.95 0.13 10.09
N VAL A 325 26.28 1.05 9.18
CA VAL A 325 25.82 2.45 9.19
C VAL A 325 25.29 2.79 7.81
N LEU A 326 24.15 3.48 7.76
CA LEU A 326 23.47 3.90 6.54
C LEU A 326 22.63 5.18 6.77
N HIS A 327 22.08 5.75 5.71
CA HIS A 327 21.14 6.88 5.80
C HIS A 327 19.81 6.49 6.45
N ASP A 328 19.14 7.45 7.09
CA ASP A 328 17.73 7.37 7.49
C ASP A 328 16.99 8.60 6.99
N ASP A 329 16.01 8.40 6.13
CA ASP A 329 15.24 9.46 5.45
C ASP A 329 13.90 9.73 6.14
N THR A 330 13.66 9.14 7.31
CA THR A 330 12.35 9.12 7.96
C THR A 330 11.85 10.53 8.28
N ALA A 331 12.66 11.31 9.01
CA ALA A 331 12.28 12.64 9.49
C ALA A 331 12.14 13.64 8.34
N ALA A 332 13.07 13.61 7.38
CA ALA A 332 13.09 14.52 6.26
C ALA A 332 11.89 14.32 5.31
N ILE A 333 11.55 13.07 4.98
CA ILE A 333 10.34 12.77 4.18
C ILE A 333 9.07 13.11 4.95
N GLN A 334 8.99 12.84 6.26
CA GLN A 334 7.81 13.21 7.04
C GLN A 334 7.61 14.73 7.11
N THR A 335 8.70 15.49 7.21
CA THR A 335 8.66 16.96 7.15
C THR A 335 8.11 17.42 5.80
N ALA A 336 8.59 16.85 4.69
CA ALA A 336 8.08 17.14 3.36
C ALA A 336 6.59 16.78 3.17
N ILE A 337 6.11 15.70 3.81
CA ILE A 337 4.68 15.39 3.84
C ILE A 337 3.91 16.45 4.62
N ASN A 338 4.41 16.88 5.78
CA ASN A 338 3.74 17.86 6.62
C ASN A 338 3.58 19.20 5.90
N ASP A 339 4.64 19.63 5.19
CA ASP A 339 4.71 20.90 4.47
C ASP A 339 3.84 20.96 3.21
N LEU A 340 3.35 19.82 2.71
CA LEU A 340 2.30 19.84 1.68
C LEU A 340 1.09 20.65 2.18
N PRO A 341 0.53 21.55 1.36
CA PRO A 341 -0.73 22.22 1.67
C PRO A 341 -1.85 21.21 2.00
N SER A 342 -2.75 21.59 2.91
CA SER A 342 -3.82 20.68 3.37
C SER A 342 -4.84 20.35 2.28
N ASP A 343 -4.91 21.13 1.21
CA ASP A 343 -5.92 21.05 0.15
C ASP A 343 -5.32 20.89 -1.26
N GLY A 344 -4.04 20.53 -1.37
CA GLY A 344 -3.45 20.14 -2.64
C GLY A 344 -1.92 20.01 -2.62
N GLY A 345 -1.34 19.65 -3.76
CA GLY A 345 0.10 19.57 -3.99
C GLY A 345 0.62 18.17 -4.28
N GLU A 346 1.89 18.07 -4.68
CA GLU A 346 2.52 16.79 -5.02
C GLU A 346 3.86 16.65 -4.29
N LEU A 347 4.06 15.54 -3.59
CA LEU A 347 5.37 15.10 -3.10
C LEU A 347 6.03 14.21 -4.15
N ILE A 348 7.19 14.64 -4.61
CA ILE A 348 7.99 13.99 -5.64
C ILE A 348 9.18 13.30 -4.97
N ILE A 349 9.25 11.97 -5.12
CA ILE A 349 10.33 11.13 -4.61
C ILE A 349 11.12 10.57 -5.81
N PRO A 350 12.24 11.20 -6.19
CA PRO A 350 13.01 10.79 -7.35
C PRO A 350 13.55 9.35 -7.25
N LYS A 351 14.20 8.90 -8.31
CA LYS A 351 14.92 7.61 -8.30
C LYS A 351 15.94 7.61 -7.16
N GLY A 352 15.94 6.55 -6.36
CA GLY A 352 16.82 6.41 -5.20
C GLY A 352 16.33 5.30 -4.27
N THR A 353 17.14 5.02 -3.25
CA THR A 353 16.72 4.19 -2.10
C THR A 353 16.57 5.10 -0.90
N TYR A 354 15.43 5.02 -0.24
CA TYR A 354 15.05 5.87 0.87
C TYR A 354 14.81 4.99 2.08
N ASN A 355 15.78 4.94 2.99
CA ASN A 355 15.72 4.06 4.15
C ASN A 355 14.88 4.72 5.24
N TYR A 356 14.02 3.97 5.91
CA TYR A 356 13.20 4.54 6.99
C TYR A 356 13.07 3.59 8.18
N SER A 357 13.18 4.15 9.37
CA SER A 357 13.13 3.45 10.65
C SER A 357 11.77 3.54 11.34
N ALA A 358 10.92 4.48 10.93
CA ALA A 358 9.54 4.64 11.40
C ALA A 358 8.56 4.91 10.24
N ASN A 359 7.28 4.66 10.50
CA ASN A 359 6.23 4.82 9.49
C ASN A 359 6.01 6.29 9.11
N TRP A 360 5.68 6.53 7.84
CA TRP A 360 5.21 7.84 7.37
C TRP A 360 3.70 7.94 7.40
N THR A 361 3.20 9.14 7.66
CA THR A 361 1.75 9.42 7.73
C THR A 361 1.40 10.64 6.89
N ILE A 362 0.48 10.45 5.94
CA ILE A 362 -0.26 11.51 5.26
C ILE A 362 -1.62 11.60 5.99
N ALA A 363 -1.89 12.71 6.68
CA ALA A 363 -3.12 12.86 7.45
C ALA A 363 -3.80 14.21 7.23
N ASN A 364 -5.13 14.21 7.22
CA ASN A 364 -5.96 15.42 7.11
C ASN A 364 -5.65 16.27 5.86
N LYS A 365 -5.45 15.61 4.71
CA LYS A 365 -5.15 16.30 3.45
C LYS A 365 -6.15 15.98 2.35
N SER A 366 -6.37 16.93 1.46
CA SER A 366 -7.17 16.79 0.27
C SER A 366 -6.35 17.04 -1.00
N ASN A 367 -6.63 16.31 -2.07
CA ASN A 367 -6.05 16.53 -3.41
C ASN A 367 -4.52 16.46 -3.47
N VAL A 368 -3.88 15.69 -2.59
CA VAL A 368 -2.42 15.53 -2.57
C VAL A 368 -1.96 14.30 -3.35
N THR A 369 -0.78 14.38 -3.97
CA THR A 369 -0.15 13.25 -4.66
C THR A 369 1.17 12.86 -4.00
N PHE A 370 1.38 11.58 -3.72
CA PHE A 370 2.66 11.00 -3.30
C PHE A 370 3.22 10.17 -4.46
N ARG A 371 4.25 10.68 -5.16
CA ARG A 371 4.71 10.16 -6.45
C ARG A 371 6.20 9.81 -6.45
N GLY A 372 6.51 8.58 -6.85
CA GLY A 372 7.85 8.19 -7.31
C GLY A 372 8.01 8.19 -8.84
N VAL A 373 9.10 7.59 -9.33
CA VAL A 373 9.39 7.44 -10.78
C VAL A 373 9.38 5.96 -11.25
N GLY A 374 8.70 5.10 -10.51
CA GLY A 374 8.50 3.68 -10.74
C GLY A 374 9.29 2.81 -9.77
N ARG A 375 9.54 1.54 -10.13
CA ARG A 375 10.25 0.55 -9.29
C ARG A 375 11.66 0.95 -8.82
N LYS A 376 12.24 2.03 -9.39
CA LYS A 376 13.56 2.57 -9.04
C LYS A 376 13.51 3.64 -7.94
N THR A 377 12.33 4.09 -7.53
CA THR A 377 12.11 4.78 -6.26
C THR A 377 11.81 3.70 -5.23
N VAL A 378 12.74 3.42 -4.32
CA VAL A 378 12.65 2.33 -3.34
C VAL A 378 12.53 2.91 -1.95
N LEU A 379 11.40 2.75 -1.30
CA LEU A 379 11.18 3.02 0.11
C LEU A 379 11.54 1.75 0.88
N CYS A 380 12.61 1.77 1.68
CA CYS A 380 13.17 0.59 2.33
C CYS A 380 13.02 0.66 3.85
N ALA A 381 12.14 -0.17 4.42
CA ALA A 381 11.96 -0.24 5.86
C ALA A 381 13.18 -0.90 6.53
N LEU A 382 13.78 -0.23 7.49
CA LEU A 382 14.85 -0.78 8.33
C LEU A 382 14.29 -1.66 9.45
N ASN A 383 13.05 -1.39 9.85
CA ASN A 383 12.34 -2.16 10.86
C ASN A 383 11.02 -2.70 10.29
N TYR A 384 10.91 -4.02 10.20
CA TYR A 384 9.70 -4.68 9.70
C TYR A 384 8.44 -4.31 10.50
N THR A 385 8.53 -4.02 11.81
CA THR A 385 7.36 -3.61 12.60
C THR A 385 6.83 -2.23 12.23
N ASN A 386 7.60 -1.45 11.47
CA ASN A 386 7.31 -0.10 11.01
C ASN A 386 7.61 0.01 9.50
N SER A 387 6.79 -0.63 8.66
CA SER A 387 6.96 -0.63 7.21
C SER A 387 5.84 0.07 6.43
N THR A 388 4.91 0.71 7.12
CA THR A 388 3.65 1.23 6.56
C THR A 388 3.73 2.69 6.16
N LEU A 389 3.19 3.00 4.98
CA LEU A 389 2.72 4.33 4.61
C LEU A 389 1.25 4.47 5.02
N TRP A 390 0.98 5.28 6.02
CA TRP A 390 -0.37 5.58 6.52
C TRP A 390 -0.98 6.73 5.74
N VAL A 391 -2.25 6.57 5.38
CA VAL A 391 -3.06 7.65 4.79
C VAL A 391 -4.36 7.74 5.58
N ASN A 392 -4.50 8.76 6.40
CA ASN A 392 -5.61 8.86 7.37
C ASN A 392 -6.43 10.11 7.12
N ASP A 393 -7.75 10.01 7.15
CA ASP A 393 -8.64 11.18 7.13
C ASP A 393 -8.40 12.09 5.91
N CYS A 394 -8.17 11.47 4.74
CA CYS A 394 -7.79 12.17 3.52
C CYS A 394 -8.85 12.05 2.42
N THR A 395 -8.86 13.01 1.49
CA THR A 395 -9.72 12.98 0.29
C THR A 395 -8.91 13.23 -0.99
N GLY A 396 -9.19 12.54 -2.09
CA GLY A 396 -8.55 12.85 -3.38
C GLY A 396 -7.03 12.57 -3.41
N VAL A 397 -6.55 11.58 -2.65
CA VAL A 397 -5.10 11.29 -2.55
C VAL A 397 -4.66 10.28 -3.60
N VAL A 398 -3.59 10.60 -4.32
CA VAL A 398 -2.98 9.72 -5.31
C VAL A 398 -1.63 9.22 -4.84
N ILE A 399 -1.48 7.90 -4.70
CA ILE A 399 -0.23 7.23 -4.30
C ILE A 399 0.28 6.44 -5.50
N LYS A 400 1.43 6.80 -6.07
CA LYS A 400 1.86 6.19 -7.34
C LYS A 400 3.36 6.03 -7.56
N ASN A 401 3.71 5.02 -8.36
CA ASN A 401 5.03 4.87 -9.00
C ASN A 401 6.23 4.71 -8.05
N PHE A 402 6.17 3.82 -7.06
CA PHE A 402 7.36 3.49 -6.23
C PHE A 402 7.31 2.05 -5.74
N ARG A 403 8.38 1.58 -5.13
CA ARG A 403 8.48 0.28 -4.46
C ARG A 403 8.60 0.47 -2.95
N ILE A 404 7.77 -0.20 -2.17
CA ILE A 404 7.98 -0.44 -0.73
C ILE A 404 8.64 -1.80 -0.59
N LYS A 405 9.74 -1.85 0.16
CA LYS A 405 10.48 -3.07 0.48
C LYS A 405 10.70 -3.12 2.00
N SER A 406 10.38 -4.27 2.59
CA SER A 406 10.61 -4.53 4.00
C SER A 406 11.51 -5.76 4.23
N SER A 407 11.95 -5.97 5.47
CA SER A 407 12.77 -7.10 5.90
C SER A 407 11.96 -8.26 6.50
N GLY A 408 10.64 -8.28 6.27
CA GLY A 408 9.75 -9.30 6.82
C GLY A 408 10.14 -10.72 6.44
N THR A 409 9.91 -11.65 7.38
CA THR A 409 10.17 -13.09 7.27
C THR A 409 9.03 -13.97 7.80
N LYS A 410 8.01 -13.36 8.42
CA LYS A 410 6.79 -14.00 8.93
C LYS A 410 5.65 -13.01 9.01
N ARG A 411 4.42 -13.49 9.24
CA ARG A 411 3.27 -12.64 9.52
C ARG A 411 3.44 -11.92 10.85
N LEU A 412 3.11 -10.65 10.88
CA LEU A 412 2.90 -9.88 12.11
C LEU A 412 1.44 -9.43 12.18
N GLN A 413 0.85 -9.49 13.38
CA GLN A 413 -0.53 -9.06 13.63
C GLN A 413 -0.60 -7.58 13.99
N THR A 414 0.16 -6.73 13.28
CA THR A 414 0.20 -5.28 13.53
C THR A 414 0.01 -4.52 12.23
N ASP A 415 -0.86 -3.51 12.27
CA ASP A 415 -1.10 -2.65 11.11
C ASP A 415 0.15 -1.91 10.64
N ALA A 416 1.07 -1.58 11.55
CA ALA A 416 2.34 -0.92 11.29
C ALA A 416 3.35 -1.76 10.48
N SER A 417 3.04 -3.02 10.23
CA SER A 417 3.86 -3.93 9.41
C SER A 417 3.30 -4.15 8.00
N THR A 418 2.27 -3.41 7.61
CA THR A 418 1.68 -3.45 6.25
C THR A 418 2.44 -2.54 5.29
N GLY A 419 2.17 -2.62 3.98
CA GLY A 419 2.78 -1.71 3.00
C GLY A 419 2.12 -0.34 2.95
N ILE A 420 0.86 -0.29 2.51
CA ILE A 420 0.08 0.96 2.40
C ILE A 420 -1.26 0.76 3.10
N ARG A 421 -1.64 1.73 3.93
CA ARG A 421 -2.87 1.65 4.73
C ARG A 421 -3.68 2.94 4.66
N PRO A 422 -4.60 3.09 3.69
CA PRO A 422 -5.59 4.15 3.74
C PRO A 422 -6.66 3.84 4.81
N SER A 423 -7.08 4.85 5.56
CA SER A 423 -8.06 4.73 6.63
C SER A 423 -8.94 5.96 6.75
N ASN A 424 -10.26 5.75 6.81
CA ASN A 424 -11.25 6.83 6.87
C ASN A 424 -11.04 7.86 5.74
N CYS A 425 -10.96 7.38 4.49
CA CYS A 425 -10.57 8.21 3.35
C CYS A 425 -11.61 8.16 2.22
N THR A 426 -11.66 9.21 1.39
CA THR A 426 -12.53 9.26 0.20
C THR A 426 -11.70 9.54 -1.07
N ASP A 427 -12.07 9.00 -2.24
CA ASP A 427 -11.34 9.20 -3.51
C ASP A 427 -9.83 8.96 -3.35
N ILE A 428 -9.47 7.71 -3.06
CA ILE A 428 -8.07 7.32 -2.91
C ILE A 428 -7.65 6.49 -4.11
N GLN A 429 -6.49 6.80 -4.68
CA GLN A 429 -6.00 6.10 -5.85
C GLN A 429 -4.56 5.61 -5.65
N ILE A 430 -4.41 4.30 -5.45
CA ILE A 430 -3.12 3.61 -5.34
C ILE A 430 -2.81 2.97 -6.70
N LYS A 431 -1.76 3.46 -7.38
CA LYS A 431 -1.48 3.12 -8.77
C LYS A 431 -0.02 2.74 -8.99
N SER A 432 0.23 1.62 -9.67
CA SER A 432 1.60 1.29 -10.15
C SER A 432 2.66 1.29 -9.04
N VAL A 433 2.27 0.82 -7.85
CA VAL A 433 3.18 0.60 -6.73
C VAL A 433 3.61 -0.87 -6.65
N TYR A 434 4.80 -1.10 -6.10
CA TYR A 434 5.35 -2.43 -5.86
C TYR A 434 5.48 -2.61 -4.34
N VAL A 435 4.90 -3.66 -3.77
CA VAL A 435 4.96 -3.91 -2.31
C VAL A 435 5.48 -5.31 -2.07
N GLU A 436 6.53 -5.43 -1.26
CA GLU A 436 7.21 -6.71 -1.04
C GLU A 436 7.67 -6.91 0.41
N LYS A 437 7.55 -8.16 0.89
CA LYS A 437 8.04 -8.60 2.21
C LYS A 437 7.44 -7.85 3.40
N THR A 438 6.24 -7.32 3.25
CA THR A 438 5.42 -6.77 4.34
C THR A 438 4.52 -7.85 4.93
N SER A 439 3.88 -7.58 6.06
CA SER A 439 2.90 -8.51 6.64
C SER A 439 1.72 -8.63 5.70
N ALA A 440 0.91 -7.57 5.57
CA ALA A 440 -0.05 -7.42 4.46
C ALA A 440 0.46 -6.39 3.45
N GLY A 441 0.03 -6.48 2.19
CA GLY A 441 0.43 -5.55 1.14
C GLY A 441 -0.27 -4.19 1.26
N ILE A 442 -1.53 -4.13 0.86
CA ILE A 442 -2.39 -2.93 0.93
C ILE A 442 -3.59 -3.27 1.82
N LEU A 443 -3.78 -2.51 2.89
CA LEU A 443 -4.86 -2.74 3.86
C LEU A 443 -5.74 -1.49 3.92
N ALA A 444 -6.91 -1.53 3.28
CA ALA A 444 -7.86 -0.43 3.30
C ALA A 444 -8.91 -0.63 4.38
N ARG A 445 -9.17 0.45 5.14
CA ARG A 445 -10.22 0.47 6.15
C ARG A 445 -11.10 1.71 5.98
N GLN A 446 -12.42 1.55 5.97
CA GLN A 446 -13.35 2.68 5.94
C GLN A 446 -13.02 3.67 4.82
N CYS A 447 -12.84 3.16 3.62
CA CYS A 447 -12.56 3.99 2.45
C CYS A 447 -13.75 3.99 1.50
N THR A 448 -14.12 5.17 1.02
CA THR A 448 -15.14 5.35 -0.03
C THR A 448 -14.45 5.77 -1.32
N ASP A 449 -14.86 5.20 -2.45
CA ASP A 449 -14.27 5.48 -3.76
C ASP A 449 -12.75 5.20 -3.80
N LEU A 450 -12.36 3.97 -3.46
CA LEU A 450 -10.97 3.51 -3.47
C LEU A 450 -10.62 2.80 -4.78
N VAL A 451 -9.49 3.17 -5.38
CA VAL A 451 -8.91 2.51 -6.55
C VAL A 451 -7.55 1.94 -6.23
N VAL A 452 -7.40 0.63 -6.36
CA VAL A 452 -6.10 -0.06 -6.33
C VAL A 452 -5.86 -0.66 -7.70
N LYS A 453 -4.94 -0.07 -8.48
CA LYS A 453 -4.74 -0.52 -9.87
C LYS A 453 -3.30 -0.58 -10.35
N ASN A 454 -3.02 -1.54 -11.23
CA ASN A 454 -1.70 -1.75 -11.83
C ASN A 454 -0.59 -1.98 -10.79
N CYS A 455 -0.92 -2.43 -9.58
CA CYS A 455 0.02 -2.66 -8.51
C CYS A 455 0.63 -4.07 -8.59
N ASN A 456 1.81 -4.23 -8.00
CA ASN A 456 2.51 -5.50 -7.88
C ASN A 456 2.74 -5.82 -6.40
N VAL A 457 2.07 -6.82 -5.86
CA VAL A 457 2.16 -7.19 -4.45
C VAL A 457 2.72 -8.61 -4.34
N LYS A 458 3.90 -8.76 -3.72
CA LYS A 458 4.60 -10.06 -3.68
C LYS A 458 5.15 -10.39 -2.31
N ASP A 459 5.27 -11.69 -2.06
CA ASP A 459 5.97 -12.23 -0.89
C ASP A 459 5.49 -11.59 0.43
N THR A 460 4.18 -11.29 0.52
CA THR A 460 3.55 -10.84 1.75
C THR A 460 3.34 -12.04 2.66
N PHE A 461 3.33 -11.84 3.98
CA PHE A 461 3.16 -12.93 4.93
C PHE A 461 1.70 -13.14 5.39
N ALA A 462 0.83 -12.23 5.01
CA ALA A 462 -0.62 -12.27 5.12
C ALA A 462 -1.20 -11.87 3.75
N ASP A 463 -2.34 -11.19 3.78
CA ASP A 463 -3.10 -10.78 2.62
C ASP A 463 -2.31 -9.87 1.67
N GLY A 464 -2.60 -9.97 0.38
CA GLY A 464 -2.05 -9.05 -0.62
C GLY A 464 -2.75 -7.70 -0.57
N ILE A 465 -4.06 -7.68 -0.85
CA ILE A 465 -4.94 -6.51 -0.77
C ILE A 465 -6.14 -6.87 0.10
N HIS A 466 -6.32 -6.18 1.21
CA HIS A 466 -7.37 -6.44 2.17
C HIS A 466 -8.29 -5.22 2.31
N ILE A 467 -9.58 -5.40 2.06
CA ILE A 467 -10.63 -4.38 2.08
C ILE A 467 -11.57 -4.69 3.25
N THR A 468 -11.62 -3.82 4.25
CA THR A 468 -12.44 -4.05 5.44
C THR A 468 -12.97 -2.76 6.06
N ARG A 469 -13.72 -2.85 7.16
CA ARG A 469 -14.41 -1.74 7.83
C ARG A 469 -15.23 -0.90 6.85
N ARG A 470 -16.39 -1.38 6.39
CA ARG A 470 -17.36 -0.60 5.59
C ARG A 470 -16.81 0.13 4.35
N CYS A 471 -15.75 -0.38 3.68
CA CYS A 471 -15.28 0.25 2.46
C CYS A 471 -16.36 0.18 1.36
N LYS A 472 -16.59 1.28 0.64
CA LYS A 472 -17.65 1.43 -0.37
C LYS A 472 -17.07 1.87 -1.71
N GLU A 473 -17.64 1.39 -2.81
CA GLU A 473 -17.25 1.80 -4.18
C GLU A 473 -15.76 1.54 -4.47
N VAL A 474 -15.32 0.32 -4.15
CA VAL A 474 -13.92 -0.09 -4.27
C VAL A 474 -13.65 -0.77 -5.59
N ARG A 475 -12.53 -0.43 -6.24
CA ARG A 475 -12.10 -0.99 -7.53
C ARG A 475 -10.66 -1.50 -7.43
N VAL A 476 -10.50 -2.83 -7.41
CA VAL A 476 -9.22 -3.54 -7.40
C VAL A 476 -8.97 -4.10 -8.80
N LEU A 477 -8.19 -3.37 -9.62
CA LEU A 477 -8.12 -3.55 -11.07
C LEU A 477 -6.71 -3.82 -11.59
N ASN A 478 -6.54 -4.85 -12.43
CA ASN A 478 -5.29 -5.09 -13.17
C ASN A 478 -4.04 -5.17 -12.28
N ASN A 479 -4.16 -5.77 -11.10
CA ASN A 479 -3.03 -5.97 -10.19
C ASN A 479 -2.39 -7.34 -10.40
N TYR A 480 -1.10 -7.44 -10.08
CA TYR A 480 -0.35 -8.69 -10.06
C TYR A 480 -0.01 -9.05 -8.62
N LEU A 481 -0.46 -10.23 -8.16
CA LEU A 481 -0.22 -10.72 -6.81
C LEU A 481 0.45 -12.10 -6.87
N GLU A 482 1.51 -12.30 -6.10
CA GLU A 482 2.25 -13.57 -6.10
C GLU A 482 2.84 -13.90 -4.72
N ASN A 483 2.78 -15.18 -4.34
CA ASN A 483 3.33 -15.69 -3.09
C ASN A 483 2.77 -14.99 -1.83
N THR A 484 1.47 -14.66 -1.82
CA THR A 484 0.83 -14.10 -0.62
C THR A 484 0.70 -15.16 0.46
N GLY A 485 0.90 -14.76 1.72
CA GLY A 485 0.87 -15.65 2.88
C GLY A 485 -0.53 -15.98 3.38
N ASP A 486 -1.51 -15.16 3.00
CA ASP A 486 -2.95 -15.44 3.15
C ASP A 486 -3.69 -14.98 1.87
N ASP A 487 -4.96 -14.62 1.97
CA ASP A 487 -5.82 -14.24 0.86
C ASP A 487 -5.16 -13.20 -0.05
N ALA A 488 -5.00 -13.49 -1.34
CA ALA A 488 -4.36 -12.52 -2.21
C ALA A 488 -5.20 -11.23 -2.30
N ILE A 489 -6.52 -11.33 -2.47
CA ILE A 489 -7.46 -10.21 -2.38
C ILE A 489 -8.62 -10.60 -1.46
N ALA A 490 -8.86 -9.83 -0.39
CA ALA A 490 -9.90 -10.09 0.58
C ALA A 490 -10.87 -8.91 0.70
N VAL A 491 -12.17 -9.21 0.79
CA VAL A 491 -13.23 -8.29 1.19
C VAL A 491 -13.88 -8.84 2.44
N VAL A 492 -13.72 -8.17 3.58
CA VAL A 492 -14.15 -8.70 4.88
C VAL A 492 -14.97 -7.67 5.65
N SER A 493 -16.20 -8.04 6.04
CA SER A 493 -17.09 -7.21 6.88
C SER A 493 -17.33 -7.91 8.21
N TYR A 494 -16.65 -7.45 9.26
CA TYR A 494 -16.80 -7.96 10.63
C TYR A 494 -18.05 -7.38 11.29
N THR A 495 -18.76 -8.16 12.10
CA THR A 495 -19.92 -7.68 12.87
C THR A 495 -19.52 -6.66 13.92
N ALA A 496 -18.33 -6.83 14.51
CA ALA A 496 -17.75 -5.96 15.52
C ALA A 496 -17.44 -4.54 15.00
N ASP A 497 -17.34 -4.35 13.68
CA ASP A 497 -17.16 -3.02 13.09
C ASP A 497 -18.47 -2.20 13.08
N GLY A 498 -19.60 -2.78 13.49
CA GLY A 498 -20.88 -2.09 13.64
C GLY A 498 -21.77 -2.09 12.40
N ILE A 499 -23.08 -2.07 12.64
CA ILE A 499 -24.12 -1.74 11.65
C ILE A 499 -25.02 -0.69 12.31
N ALA A 500 -25.07 0.52 11.75
CA ALA A 500 -25.91 1.60 12.24
C ALA A 500 -26.63 2.26 11.08
N ALA A 501 -27.87 2.67 11.32
CA ALA A 501 -28.54 3.63 10.47
C ALA A 501 -27.92 5.02 10.70
N GLU A 502 -27.78 5.80 9.62
CA GLU A 502 -27.38 7.19 9.74
C GLU A 502 -28.44 7.99 10.52
N VAL A 503 -27.99 8.84 11.45
CA VAL A 503 -28.83 9.78 12.20
C VAL A 503 -28.32 11.19 11.99
N SER A 504 -29.17 12.07 11.49
CA SER A 504 -28.92 13.51 11.37
C SER A 504 -29.80 14.30 12.33
N SER A 505 -29.28 15.40 12.87
CA SER A 505 -30.00 16.29 13.78
C SER A 505 -30.05 17.71 13.22
N LEU A 506 -31.24 18.27 13.08
CA LEU A 506 -31.51 19.67 12.71
C LEU A 506 -32.07 20.42 13.91
N MET A 507 -31.43 21.50 14.31
CA MET A 507 -31.94 22.44 15.30
C MET A 507 -32.39 23.73 14.62
N ILE A 508 -33.66 24.11 14.79
CA ILE A 508 -34.16 25.42 14.35
C ILE A 508 -33.97 26.45 15.48
N SER A 509 -33.21 27.50 15.23
CA SER A 509 -32.90 28.55 16.21
C SER A 509 -33.57 29.90 15.91
N GLY A 510 -34.09 30.10 14.69
CA GLY A 510 -34.79 31.31 14.27
C GLY A 510 -36.07 31.01 13.48
N GLY A 511 -37.15 31.74 13.78
CA GLY A 511 -38.46 31.59 13.13
C GLY A 511 -38.50 32.17 11.71
N ALA A 512 -39.62 31.99 11.01
CA ALA A 512 -39.79 32.52 9.65
C ALA A 512 -40.20 34.00 9.69
N THR A 513 -39.46 34.86 9.00
CA THR A 513 -39.80 36.29 8.83
C THR A 513 -40.59 36.55 7.55
N THR A 514 -40.61 35.60 6.63
CA THR A 514 -41.29 35.70 5.33
C THR A 514 -41.94 34.36 5.00
N THR A 515 -43.16 34.39 4.45
CA THR A 515 -43.84 33.17 3.95
C THR A 515 -43.09 32.61 2.74
N GLY A 516 -42.82 31.30 2.74
CA GLY A 516 -42.07 30.63 1.68
C GLY A 516 -41.84 29.15 1.96
N ARG A 517 -40.72 28.60 1.47
CA ARG A 517 -40.36 27.18 1.64
C ARG A 517 -38.93 27.04 2.12
N ILE A 518 -38.73 26.27 3.18
CA ILE A 518 -37.42 25.74 3.57
C ILE A 518 -37.18 24.40 2.90
N GLN A 519 -35.92 23.99 2.80
CA GLN A 519 -35.54 22.67 2.28
C GLN A 519 -34.71 21.90 3.31
N VAL A 520 -35.07 20.62 3.46
CA VAL A 520 -34.25 19.61 4.12
C VAL A 520 -33.83 18.63 3.03
N VAL A 521 -32.53 18.40 2.88
CA VAL A 521 -31.97 17.45 1.93
C VAL A 521 -31.49 16.24 2.72
N LEU A 522 -32.03 15.06 2.45
CA LEU A 522 -31.62 13.78 3.06
C LEU A 522 -31.23 12.81 1.96
N ASP A 523 -30.07 12.18 2.07
CA ASP A 523 -29.49 11.31 1.03
C ASP A 523 -29.55 11.95 -0.39
N GLY A 524 -29.25 13.24 -0.48
CA GLY A 524 -29.31 14.01 -1.73
C GLY A 524 -30.73 14.34 -2.25
N LEU A 525 -31.80 13.80 -1.65
CA LEU A 525 -33.19 14.09 -2.01
C LEU A 525 -33.69 15.37 -1.32
N ILE A 526 -34.23 16.30 -2.11
CA ILE A 526 -34.75 17.59 -1.61
C ILE A 526 -36.20 17.44 -1.14
N HIS A 527 -36.46 17.79 0.12
CA HIS A 527 -37.79 17.89 0.70
C HIS A 527 -38.14 19.36 0.96
N ASN A 528 -39.25 19.84 0.40
CA ASN A 528 -39.72 21.22 0.58
C ASN A 528 -40.78 21.29 1.67
N ILE A 529 -40.61 22.20 2.64
CA ILE A 529 -41.54 22.40 3.75
C ILE A 529 -42.01 23.86 3.72
N ASN A 530 -43.32 24.08 3.69
CA ASN A 530 -43.89 25.43 3.71
C ASN A 530 -43.73 26.05 5.11
N VAL A 531 -43.39 27.33 5.15
CA VAL A 531 -43.36 28.16 6.36
C VAL A 531 -44.12 29.45 6.10
N THR A 532 -44.77 29.97 7.14
CA THR A 532 -45.52 31.23 7.11
C THR A 532 -44.78 32.29 7.92
N SER A 533 -44.81 33.54 7.47
CA SER A 533 -44.31 34.67 8.25
C SER A 533 -44.90 34.66 9.66
N GLY A 534 -44.04 34.66 10.68
CA GLY A 534 -44.42 34.56 12.09
C GLY A 534 -44.35 33.15 12.68
N ASP A 535 -44.10 32.10 11.88
CA ASP A 535 -43.89 30.76 12.41
C ASP A 535 -42.70 30.73 13.37
N THR A 536 -42.94 30.24 14.60
CA THR A 536 -41.89 30.09 15.61
C THR A 536 -40.96 28.92 15.28
N PRO A 537 -39.73 28.87 15.83
CA PRO A 537 -38.84 27.71 15.70
C PRO A 537 -39.52 26.37 16.02
N THR A 538 -40.35 26.33 17.07
CA THR A 538 -41.09 25.13 17.48
C THR A 538 -42.19 24.76 16.47
N THR A 539 -42.90 25.75 15.91
CA THR A 539 -43.90 25.53 14.85
C THR A 539 -43.23 24.91 13.62
N ILE A 540 -42.10 25.47 13.19
CA ILE A 540 -41.34 24.97 12.03
C ILE A 540 -40.85 23.55 12.28
N ALA A 541 -40.21 23.30 13.43
CA ALA A 541 -39.74 21.96 13.79
C ALA A 541 -40.87 20.92 13.84
N THR A 542 -42.08 21.33 14.25
CA THR A 542 -43.27 20.48 14.25
C THR A 542 -43.74 20.17 12.83
N ASN A 543 -43.75 21.17 11.94
CA ASN A 543 -44.08 20.98 10.52
C ASN A 543 -43.05 20.09 9.80
N VAL A 544 -41.76 20.22 10.13
CA VAL A 544 -40.73 19.33 9.62
C VAL A 544 -40.98 17.90 10.10
N ARG A 545 -41.22 17.66 11.41
CA ARG A 545 -41.52 16.31 11.94
C ARG A 545 -42.79 15.67 11.40
N SER A 546 -43.77 16.46 10.94
CA SER A 546 -45.00 15.95 10.33
C SER A 546 -44.89 15.72 8.82
N THR A 547 -43.76 16.10 8.21
CA THR A 547 -43.48 15.83 6.79
C THR A 547 -43.00 14.39 6.62
N LEU A 548 -43.48 13.70 5.59
CA LEU A 548 -43.01 12.36 5.24
C LEU A 548 -41.67 12.44 4.50
N PHE A 549 -40.66 11.74 5.02
CA PHE A 549 -39.37 11.56 4.37
C PHE A 549 -39.22 10.08 3.99
N THR A 550 -39.46 9.73 2.72
CA THR A 550 -39.34 8.34 2.26
C THR A 550 -37.95 7.78 2.58
N GLY A 551 -37.89 6.64 3.26
CA GLY A 551 -36.63 6.02 3.69
C GLY A 551 -36.05 6.56 5.00
N TRP A 552 -36.73 7.50 5.68
CA TRP A 552 -36.27 8.09 6.93
C TRP A 552 -37.39 8.14 7.96
N THR A 553 -37.03 8.00 9.23
CA THR A 553 -37.91 8.20 10.38
C THR A 553 -37.54 9.50 11.08
N THR A 554 -38.53 10.34 11.38
CA THR A 554 -38.33 11.63 12.03
C THR A 554 -38.68 11.57 13.51
N GLY A 555 -37.83 12.14 14.36
CA GLY A 555 -37.99 12.23 15.81
C GLY A 555 -37.53 13.58 16.37
N GLY A 556 -37.09 13.59 17.62
CA GLY A 556 -36.68 14.79 18.35
C GLY A 556 -37.84 15.52 19.05
N SER A 557 -37.52 16.60 19.76
CA SER A 557 -38.49 17.38 20.53
C SER A 557 -38.15 18.87 20.53
N GLY A 558 -39.14 19.72 20.85
CA GLY A 558 -38.99 21.16 20.82
C GLY A 558 -38.55 21.64 19.43
N THR A 559 -37.43 22.38 19.39
CA THR A 559 -36.84 22.92 18.17
C THR A 559 -35.87 21.98 17.45
N THR A 560 -35.59 20.81 18.03
CA THR A 560 -34.67 19.81 17.47
C THR A 560 -35.43 18.69 16.77
N ILE A 561 -34.99 18.34 15.56
CA ILE A 561 -35.52 17.26 14.74
C ILE A 561 -34.40 16.26 14.52
N THR A 562 -34.67 14.98 14.71
CA THR A 562 -33.76 13.90 14.32
C THR A 562 -34.31 13.18 13.09
N PHE A 563 -33.43 12.81 12.16
CA PHE A 563 -33.73 11.99 10.99
C PHE A 563 -32.91 10.71 11.10
N THR A 564 -33.54 9.55 11.22
CA THR A 564 -32.87 8.25 11.27
C THR A 564 -33.18 7.47 10.00
N SER A 565 -32.17 7.05 9.25
CA SER A 565 -32.35 6.25 8.03
C SER A 565 -33.06 4.94 8.36
N ALA A 566 -33.95 4.50 7.46
CA ALA A 566 -34.60 3.20 7.56
C ALA A 566 -33.65 2.07 7.13
N SER A 567 -32.58 2.39 6.41
CA SER A 567 -31.48 1.49 6.08
C SER A 567 -30.33 1.65 7.07
N ASN A 568 -29.63 0.54 7.33
CA ASN A 568 -28.29 0.62 7.90
C ASN A 568 -27.27 0.87 6.78
N GLY A 569 -26.24 1.65 7.10
CA GLY A 569 -25.22 2.06 6.14
C GLY A 569 -25.21 3.56 5.90
N ASP A 570 -24.12 4.00 5.28
CA ASP A 570 -23.76 5.39 5.05
C ASP A 570 -24.66 6.05 4.00
N GLU A 571 -25.26 7.21 4.33
CA GLU A 571 -26.12 8.01 3.45
C GLU A 571 -25.45 9.36 3.13
N VAL A 572 -25.91 10.10 2.12
CA VAL A 572 -25.36 11.45 1.87
C VAL A 572 -25.77 12.41 3.00
N ASN A 573 -24.77 13.01 3.65
CA ASN A 573 -24.92 13.97 4.76
C ASN A 573 -26.06 14.97 4.53
N ALA A 574 -26.92 15.10 5.54
CA ALA A 574 -28.09 15.95 5.48
C ALA A 574 -27.74 17.43 5.37
N ARG A 575 -28.55 18.20 4.63
CA ARG A 575 -28.39 19.65 4.47
C ARG A 575 -29.68 20.40 4.75
N PHE A 576 -29.55 21.62 5.27
CA PHE A 576 -30.67 22.53 5.50
C PHE A 576 -30.48 23.81 4.70
N ILE A 577 -31.55 24.30 4.08
CA ILE A 577 -31.53 25.50 3.26
C ILE A 577 -32.76 26.34 3.60
N SER A 578 -32.55 27.58 4.05
CA SER A 578 -33.64 28.47 4.48
C SER A 578 -34.36 29.18 3.34
N ASN A 579 -33.76 29.25 2.14
CA ASN A 579 -34.32 29.87 0.94
C ASN A 579 -34.88 31.29 1.17
N GLY A 580 -34.20 32.11 1.96
CA GLY A 580 -34.58 33.52 2.17
C GLY A 580 -35.85 33.72 3.02
N THR A 581 -36.37 32.69 3.68
CA THR A 581 -37.56 32.77 4.55
C THR A 581 -37.28 33.38 5.93
N GLY A 582 -36.02 33.65 6.25
CA GLY A 582 -35.57 34.13 7.57
C GLY A 582 -35.37 33.04 8.63
N VAL A 583 -35.75 31.79 8.33
CA VAL A 583 -35.53 30.65 9.22
C VAL A 583 -34.03 30.40 9.41
N VAL A 584 -33.62 30.23 10.67
CA VAL A 584 -32.24 29.87 11.03
C VAL A 584 -32.25 28.45 11.57
N GLY A 585 -31.42 27.59 10.99
CA GLY A 585 -31.29 26.21 11.43
C GLY A 585 -29.89 25.65 11.18
N THR A 586 -29.44 24.79 12.07
CA THR A 586 -28.15 24.09 11.99
C THR A 586 -28.41 22.59 11.91
N ILE A 587 -27.87 21.93 10.89
CA ILE A 587 -27.97 20.47 10.73
C ILE A 587 -26.59 19.82 10.79
N SER A 588 -26.51 18.66 11.42
CA SER A 588 -25.31 17.84 11.46
C SER A 588 -25.67 16.35 11.55
N THR A 589 -24.89 15.50 10.89
CA THR A 589 -24.93 14.05 11.09
C THR A 589 -24.40 13.73 12.49
N THR A 590 -25.25 13.19 13.36
CA THR A 590 -24.92 12.85 14.76
C THR A 590 -24.49 11.40 14.94
N THR A 591 -24.91 10.52 14.02
CA THR A 591 -24.45 9.12 13.92
C THR A 591 -24.23 8.83 12.43
N GLN A 592 -23.00 8.53 12.01
CA GLN A 592 -22.79 8.07 10.62
C GLN A 592 -23.34 6.65 10.47
N GLY A 593 -23.96 6.34 9.34
CA GLY A 593 -24.36 4.97 9.06
C GLY A 593 -23.16 4.02 8.97
N GLU A 594 -23.31 2.81 9.50
CA GLU A 594 -22.28 1.75 9.45
C GLU A 594 -22.84 0.52 8.73
N GLY A 595 -22.03 -0.13 7.90
CA GLY A 595 -22.52 -1.18 7.02
C GLY A 595 -21.43 -2.07 6.42
N TYR A 596 -21.86 -2.89 5.46
CA TYR A 596 -21.02 -3.82 4.71
C TYR A 596 -19.88 -3.11 3.96
N CYS A 597 -18.80 -3.84 3.68
CA CYS A 597 -18.06 -3.52 2.47
C CYS A 597 -19.00 -3.74 1.27
N GLU A 598 -19.27 -2.68 0.50
CA GLU A 598 -20.32 -2.68 -0.52
C GLU A 598 -19.84 -2.11 -1.86
N LYS A 599 -20.39 -2.62 -2.97
CA LYS A 599 -20.07 -2.17 -4.35
C LYS A 599 -18.57 -2.32 -4.63
N VAL A 600 -18.05 -3.53 -4.43
CA VAL A 600 -16.63 -3.85 -4.64
C VAL A 600 -16.45 -4.57 -5.96
N ILE A 601 -15.55 -4.07 -6.81
CA ILE A 601 -15.17 -4.70 -8.09
C ILE A 601 -13.73 -5.19 -7.99
N ILE A 602 -13.54 -6.50 -8.19
CA ILE A 602 -12.23 -7.16 -8.27
C ILE A 602 -12.11 -7.70 -9.69
N ALA A 603 -11.37 -7.00 -10.55
CA ALA A 603 -11.31 -7.34 -11.96
C ALA A 603 -9.93 -7.31 -12.61
N HIS A 604 -9.73 -8.21 -13.58
CA HIS A 604 -8.51 -8.28 -14.39
C HIS A 604 -7.22 -8.52 -13.61
N ASN A 605 -7.31 -9.04 -12.38
CA ASN A 605 -6.13 -9.30 -11.56
C ASN A 605 -5.48 -10.63 -11.95
N THR A 606 -4.16 -10.71 -11.84
CA THR A 606 -3.40 -11.97 -11.98
C THR A 606 -2.87 -12.38 -10.61
N ILE A 607 -3.26 -13.57 -10.15
CA ILE A 607 -2.90 -14.10 -8.84
C ILE A 607 -2.17 -15.43 -9.03
N LYS A 608 -1.00 -15.58 -8.39
CA LYS A 608 -0.19 -16.80 -8.47
C LYS A 608 0.32 -17.27 -7.13
N ASN A 609 0.41 -18.58 -6.96
CA ASN A 609 1.10 -19.23 -5.84
C ASN A 609 0.64 -18.73 -4.45
N GLY A 610 -0.67 -18.50 -4.26
CA GLY A 610 -1.20 -18.06 -2.97
C GLY A 610 -1.13 -19.18 -1.92
N LYS A 611 -0.67 -18.88 -0.70
CA LYS A 611 -0.58 -19.88 0.39
C LYS A 611 -1.91 -20.17 1.08
N THR A 612 -2.98 -19.47 0.70
CA THR A 612 -4.36 -19.80 1.11
C THR A 612 -5.30 -19.67 -0.10
N ARG A 613 -6.34 -18.83 -0.04
CA ARG A 613 -7.28 -18.59 -1.13
C ARG A 613 -6.77 -17.46 -2.02
N ALA A 614 -7.22 -17.40 -3.28
CA ALA A 614 -6.84 -16.27 -4.14
C ALA A 614 -7.74 -15.05 -3.88
N ILE A 615 -9.06 -15.21 -3.95
CA ILE A 615 -10.01 -14.11 -3.69
C ILE A 615 -11.03 -14.55 -2.66
N THR A 616 -11.26 -13.71 -1.64
CA THR A 616 -12.30 -13.95 -0.63
C THR A 616 -13.31 -12.81 -0.54
N HIS A 617 -14.57 -13.19 -0.46
CA HIS A 617 -15.69 -12.32 -0.13
C HIS A 617 -16.34 -12.84 1.14
N VAL A 618 -15.94 -12.25 2.26
CA VAL A 618 -16.40 -12.61 3.60
C VAL A 618 -17.34 -11.53 4.12
N GLY A 619 -18.63 -11.77 3.94
CA GLY A 619 -19.68 -10.92 4.52
C GLY A 619 -19.97 -9.59 3.85
N GLY A 620 -19.36 -9.22 2.72
CA GLY A 620 -19.71 -7.98 1.99
C GLY A 620 -21.05 -8.06 1.22
N LYS A 621 -21.43 -6.98 0.54
CA LYS A 621 -22.64 -6.90 -0.29
C LYS A 621 -22.34 -6.32 -1.68
N ASN A 622 -22.99 -6.82 -2.74
CA ASN A 622 -22.81 -6.31 -4.11
C ASN A 622 -21.32 -6.34 -4.53
N VAL A 623 -20.75 -7.54 -4.57
CA VAL A 623 -19.34 -7.77 -4.89
C VAL A 623 -19.24 -8.45 -6.26
N VAL A 624 -18.47 -7.86 -7.17
CA VAL A 624 -18.23 -8.38 -8.51
C VAL A 624 -16.79 -8.86 -8.63
N ILE A 625 -16.59 -10.14 -8.90
CA ILE A 625 -15.30 -10.79 -9.09
C ILE A 625 -15.24 -11.24 -10.55
N SER A 626 -14.54 -10.50 -11.39
CA SER A 626 -14.62 -10.71 -12.85
C SER A 626 -13.29 -10.75 -13.58
N ASP A 627 -13.17 -11.63 -14.58
CA ASP A 627 -12.07 -11.67 -15.53
C ASP A 627 -10.67 -11.75 -14.87
N ASN A 628 -10.57 -12.39 -13.70
CA ASN A 628 -9.30 -12.61 -13.01
C ASN A 628 -8.63 -13.90 -13.51
N ILE A 629 -7.30 -13.93 -13.48
CA ILE A 629 -6.48 -15.11 -13.77
C ILE A 629 -5.88 -15.60 -12.46
N ILE A 630 -6.30 -16.77 -12.00
CA ILE A 630 -5.83 -17.43 -10.78
C ILE A 630 -5.08 -18.69 -11.17
N ASN A 631 -3.83 -18.83 -10.73
CA ASN A 631 -3.01 -19.99 -11.00
C ASN A 631 -2.18 -20.41 -9.78
N GLY A 632 -2.56 -21.52 -9.15
CA GLY A 632 -1.85 -22.03 -7.99
C GLY A 632 -2.32 -21.38 -6.71
N THR A 633 -3.05 -22.15 -5.90
CA THR A 633 -3.43 -21.80 -4.53
C THR A 633 -3.26 -23.01 -3.62
N ALA A 634 -3.15 -22.80 -2.32
CA ALA A 634 -3.13 -23.89 -1.34
C ALA A 634 -4.53 -24.29 -0.86
N SER A 635 -5.47 -23.35 -0.96
CA SER A 635 -6.90 -23.50 -0.66
C SER A 635 -7.72 -23.11 -1.89
N SER A 636 -9.02 -22.85 -1.73
CA SER A 636 -9.95 -22.52 -2.82
C SER A 636 -9.52 -21.30 -3.65
N GLY A 637 -9.85 -21.30 -4.95
CA GLY A 637 -9.56 -20.16 -5.83
C GLY A 637 -10.35 -18.93 -5.41
N ILE A 638 -11.68 -19.03 -5.40
CA ILE A 638 -12.59 -17.99 -4.92
C ILE A 638 -13.45 -18.56 -3.80
N LEU A 639 -13.53 -17.88 -2.67
CA LEU A 639 -14.34 -18.27 -1.51
C LEU A 639 -15.31 -17.15 -1.11
N ILE A 640 -16.58 -17.51 -0.99
CA ILE A 640 -17.67 -16.62 -0.57
C ILE A 640 -18.33 -17.23 0.66
N MET A 641 -18.19 -16.61 1.82
CA MET A 641 -18.70 -17.20 3.05
C MET A 641 -19.05 -16.19 4.13
N LYS A 642 -19.80 -16.67 5.12
CA LYS A 642 -19.80 -16.12 6.46
C LYS A 642 -18.75 -16.86 7.27
N ASP A 643 -17.75 -16.16 7.79
CA ASP A 643 -16.82 -16.70 8.78
C ASP A 643 -17.38 -16.50 10.20
N ASN A 644 -17.77 -17.62 10.82
CA ASN A 644 -18.29 -17.63 12.19
C ASN A 644 -17.19 -17.48 13.24
N ASN A 645 -15.93 -17.83 12.94
CA ASN A 645 -14.83 -17.72 13.91
C ASN A 645 -14.44 -16.26 14.16
N TYR A 646 -14.61 -15.43 13.13
CA TYR A 646 -14.34 -14.00 13.21
C TYR A 646 -15.60 -13.15 13.30
N ASP A 647 -16.76 -13.79 13.52
CA ASP A 647 -18.08 -13.18 13.52
C ASP A 647 -18.25 -12.14 12.41
N THR A 648 -18.31 -12.62 11.18
CA THR A 648 -18.53 -11.78 10.00
C THR A 648 -19.99 -11.83 9.57
N PHE A 649 -20.40 -10.84 8.78
CA PHE A 649 -21.71 -10.89 8.17
C PHE A 649 -21.82 -11.99 7.11
N LYS A 650 -23.04 -12.30 6.70
CA LYS A 650 -23.27 -13.15 5.54
C LYS A 650 -23.03 -12.39 4.23
N PRO A 651 -22.47 -13.04 3.20
CA PRO A 651 -22.26 -12.41 1.91
C PRO A 651 -23.58 -12.31 1.12
N LEU A 652 -23.78 -11.16 0.47
CA LEU A 652 -24.99 -10.83 -0.28
C LEU A 652 -24.65 -10.38 -1.70
N ASP A 653 -25.42 -10.84 -2.68
CA ASP A 653 -25.42 -10.32 -4.05
C ASP A 653 -24.02 -10.34 -4.70
N THR A 654 -23.45 -11.53 -4.83
CA THR A 654 -22.12 -11.73 -5.45
C THR A 654 -22.26 -12.10 -6.92
N ILE A 655 -21.41 -11.52 -7.78
CA ILE A 655 -21.26 -11.92 -9.17
C ILE A 655 -19.82 -12.43 -9.37
N VAL A 656 -19.67 -13.67 -9.82
CA VAL A 656 -18.39 -14.28 -10.19
C VAL A 656 -18.41 -14.60 -11.68
N LYS A 657 -17.71 -13.80 -12.49
CA LYS A 657 -17.87 -13.84 -13.95
C LYS A 657 -16.56 -13.92 -14.73
N GLY A 658 -16.45 -14.81 -15.72
CA GLY A 658 -15.35 -14.76 -16.69
C GLY A 658 -13.96 -15.08 -16.13
N ASN A 659 -13.85 -15.62 -14.90
CA ASN A 659 -12.56 -15.89 -14.28
C ASN A 659 -11.92 -17.15 -14.86
N GLN A 660 -10.59 -17.15 -14.98
CA GLN A 660 -9.78 -18.31 -15.33
C GLN A 660 -9.06 -18.82 -14.08
N ILE A 661 -9.51 -19.94 -13.54
CA ILE A 661 -9.05 -20.52 -12.28
C ILE A 661 -8.40 -21.86 -12.58
N LYS A 662 -7.11 -21.99 -12.26
CA LYS A 662 -6.39 -23.26 -12.46
C LYS A 662 -5.44 -23.62 -11.33
N ASN A 663 -5.13 -24.91 -11.23
CA ASN A 663 -4.15 -25.45 -10.30
C ASN A 663 -4.47 -25.09 -8.83
N VAL A 664 -5.75 -25.13 -8.47
CA VAL A 664 -6.18 -24.95 -7.09
C VAL A 664 -5.73 -26.14 -6.25
N GLY A 665 -5.22 -25.89 -5.05
CA GLY A 665 -4.71 -26.92 -4.13
C GLY A 665 -3.37 -27.55 -4.55
N THR A 666 -2.59 -26.91 -5.43
CA THR A 666 -1.24 -27.36 -5.82
C THR A 666 -0.11 -26.70 -5.03
N VAL A 667 -0.40 -25.63 -4.27
CA VAL A 667 0.58 -24.91 -3.45
C VAL A 667 0.54 -25.46 -2.04
N LEU A 668 1.69 -25.76 -1.45
CA LEU A 668 1.78 -26.31 -0.11
C LEU A 668 2.04 -25.23 0.97
N PRO A 669 1.61 -25.47 2.23
CA PRO A 669 0.80 -26.61 2.67
C PRO A 669 -0.67 -26.44 2.28
N ASN A 670 -1.33 -27.52 1.85
CA ASN A 670 -2.77 -27.50 1.60
C ASN A 670 -3.51 -27.29 2.93
N ALA A 671 -4.43 -26.32 2.97
CA ALA A 671 -5.23 -26.02 4.15
C ALA A 671 -6.67 -25.67 3.75
N GLY A 672 -7.63 -26.15 4.53
CA GLY A 672 -9.05 -25.94 4.26
C GLY A 672 -9.56 -26.64 2.99
N ASN A 673 -10.65 -26.13 2.44
CA ASN A 673 -11.20 -26.61 1.17
C ASN A 673 -10.29 -26.21 -0.01
N ILE A 674 -10.29 -27.05 -1.04
CA ILE A 674 -9.52 -26.88 -2.27
C ILE A 674 -10.46 -26.93 -3.48
N SER A 675 -11.27 -25.90 -3.64
CA SER A 675 -12.28 -25.81 -4.70
C SER A 675 -12.01 -24.62 -5.63
N GLY A 676 -12.28 -24.76 -6.92
CA GLY A 676 -12.18 -23.63 -7.86
C GLY A 676 -12.98 -22.42 -7.39
N ILE A 677 -14.29 -22.61 -7.21
CA ILE A 677 -15.20 -21.63 -6.61
C ILE A 677 -15.97 -22.30 -5.47
N GLU A 678 -16.03 -21.61 -4.33
CA GLU A 678 -16.67 -22.07 -3.11
C GLU A 678 -17.66 -21.05 -2.56
N THR A 679 -18.86 -21.52 -2.18
CA THR A 679 -19.84 -20.75 -1.42
C THR A 679 -20.33 -21.56 -0.21
N GLN A 680 -20.71 -20.88 0.87
CA GLN A 680 -21.25 -21.53 2.09
C GLN A 680 -22.72 -21.22 2.34
N VAL A 681 -23.37 -22.00 3.23
CA VAL A 681 -24.84 -22.01 3.47
C VAL A 681 -25.48 -20.65 3.75
N ASP A 682 -24.75 -19.71 4.33
CA ASP A 682 -25.24 -18.36 4.62
C ASP A 682 -25.23 -17.41 3.40
N THR A 683 -24.62 -17.82 2.29
CA THR A 683 -24.53 -17.05 1.05
C THR A 683 -25.92 -16.86 0.45
N LYS A 684 -26.25 -15.63 0.06
CA LYS A 684 -27.52 -15.31 -0.58
C LYS A 684 -27.31 -14.44 -1.82
N GLY A 685 -27.88 -14.88 -2.94
CA GLY A 685 -27.79 -14.19 -4.22
C GLY A 685 -26.38 -14.29 -4.78
N CYS A 686 -26.07 -15.39 -5.47
CA CYS A 686 -24.76 -15.56 -6.09
C CYS A 686 -24.93 -16.00 -7.54
N LEU A 687 -24.42 -15.19 -8.48
CA LEU A 687 -24.35 -15.51 -9.89
C LEU A 687 -22.91 -15.92 -10.25
N ILE A 688 -22.74 -17.14 -10.74
CA ILE A 688 -21.47 -17.71 -11.17
C ILE A 688 -21.59 -17.96 -12.68
N GLU A 689 -21.00 -17.10 -13.50
CA GLU A 689 -21.22 -17.08 -14.95
C GLU A 689 -19.92 -17.15 -15.77
N SER A 690 -19.88 -18.02 -16.78
CA SER A 690 -18.80 -18.03 -17.79
C SER A 690 -17.38 -18.17 -17.24
N ASN A 691 -17.19 -18.84 -16.10
CA ASN A 691 -15.87 -19.11 -15.54
C ASN A 691 -15.26 -20.39 -16.14
N VAL A 692 -13.93 -20.43 -16.21
CA VAL A 692 -13.15 -21.60 -16.59
C VAL A 692 -12.37 -22.10 -15.38
N ILE A 693 -12.65 -23.32 -14.92
CA ILE A 693 -12.07 -23.91 -13.71
C ILE A 693 -11.39 -25.22 -14.08
N SER A 694 -10.10 -25.36 -13.78
CA SER A 694 -9.38 -26.56 -14.23
C SER A 694 -8.16 -26.99 -13.46
N HIS A 695 -7.79 -28.26 -13.62
CA HIS A 695 -6.54 -28.83 -13.10
C HIS A 695 -6.36 -28.63 -11.58
N GLY A 696 -7.46 -28.44 -10.84
CA GLY A 696 -7.43 -28.40 -9.38
C GLY A 696 -7.20 -29.79 -8.79
N THR A 697 -6.50 -29.87 -7.67
CA THR A 697 -6.31 -31.10 -6.89
C THR A 697 -7.54 -31.47 -6.06
N GLY A 698 -8.56 -30.61 -6.06
CA GLY A 698 -9.87 -30.85 -5.45
C GLY A 698 -11.01 -30.58 -6.41
N ARG A 699 -12.08 -29.94 -5.93
CA ARG A 699 -13.35 -29.77 -6.66
C ARG A 699 -13.27 -28.61 -7.65
N GLY A 700 -14.05 -28.68 -8.73
CA GLY A 700 -14.31 -27.48 -9.55
C GLY A 700 -15.19 -26.48 -8.79
N PHE A 701 -16.34 -26.97 -8.34
CA PHE A 701 -17.32 -26.22 -7.54
C PHE A 701 -17.59 -26.89 -6.19
N LEU A 702 -17.69 -26.08 -5.12
CA LEU A 702 -18.28 -26.47 -3.84
C LEU A 702 -19.24 -25.38 -3.38
N LEU A 703 -20.52 -25.51 -3.72
CA LEU A 703 -21.49 -24.43 -3.54
C LEU A 703 -22.52 -24.80 -2.48
N ALA A 704 -22.90 -23.84 -1.67
CA ALA A 704 -24.06 -23.87 -0.79
C ALA A 704 -24.67 -22.46 -0.66
N GLY A 705 -25.97 -22.37 -0.37
CA GLY A 705 -26.63 -21.10 -0.07
C GLY A 705 -28.06 -20.98 -0.59
N SER A 706 -28.51 -19.74 -0.75
CA SER A 706 -29.83 -19.42 -1.30
C SER A 706 -29.72 -18.54 -2.55
N SER A 707 -30.55 -18.81 -3.55
CA SER A 707 -30.54 -18.08 -4.83
C SER A 707 -29.17 -18.17 -5.53
N ILE A 708 -28.69 -19.40 -5.73
CA ILE A 708 -27.41 -19.70 -6.39
C ILE A 708 -27.67 -19.99 -7.88
N ILE A 709 -27.03 -19.22 -8.77
CA ILE A 709 -27.18 -19.35 -10.21
C ILE A 709 -25.80 -19.66 -10.82
N VAL A 710 -25.68 -20.78 -11.52
CA VAL A 710 -24.45 -21.26 -12.14
C VAL A 710 -24.71 -21.39 -13.65
N LYS A 711 -24.12 -20.49 -14.46
CA LYS A 711 -24.45 -20.38 -15.88
C LYS A 711 -23.23 -20.40 -16.81
N GLY A 712 -23.25 -21.24 -17.83
CA GLY A 712 -22.27 -21.16 -18.92
C GLY A 712 -20.81 -21.39 -18.51
N ASN A 713 -20.55 -22.05 -17.38
CA ASN A 713 -19.19 -22.31 -16.89
C ASN A 713 -18.59 -23.57 -17.53
N LEU A 714 -17.27 -23.60 -17.62
CA LEU A 714 -16.49 -24.79 -17.99
C LEU A 714 -15.67 -25.25 -16.78
N SER A 715 -15.97 -26.43 -16.25
CA SER A 715 -15.20 -27.07 -15.19
C SER A 715 -14.61 -28.38 -15.69
N TYR A 716 -13.28 -28.45 -15.82
CA TYR A 716 -12.64 -29.60 -16.43
C TYR A 716 -11.31 -30.04 -15.79
N ARG A 717 -11.04 -31.35 -15.79
CA ARG A 717 -9.82 -31.95 -15.24
C ARG A 717 -9.53 -31.58 -13.79
N ASN A 718 -10.56 -31.34 -13.00
CA ASN A 718 -10.40 -31.22 -11.54
C ASN A 718 -10.41 -32.61 -10.92
N PHE A 719 -9.66 -32.81 -9.85
CA PHE A 719 -9.56 -34.12 -9.21
C PHE A 719 -10.88 -34.55 -8.52
N GLY A 720 -11.69 -33.61 -8.04
CA GLY A 720 -12.99 -33.87 -7.39
C GLY A 720 -14.20 -33.54 -8.28
N ALA A 721 -15.39 -33.79 -7.74
CA ALA A 721 -16.66 -33.45 -8.40
C ALA A 721 -16.94 -31.94 -8.44
N ASN A 722 -17.97 -31.53 -9.20
CA ASN A 722 -18.66 -30.26 -8.99
C ASN A 722 -19.86 -30.50 -8.08
N GLN A 723 -19.88 -29.87 -6.90
CA GLN A 723 -20.82 -30.20 -5.84
C GLN A 723 -21.63 -28.97 -5.42
N ILE A 724 -22.95 -29.15 -5.32
CA ILE A 724 -23.89 -28.23 -4.72
C ILE A 724 -24.51 -28.91 -3.50
N ASN A 725 -24.10 -28.43 -2.33
CA ASN A 725 -24.55 -28.82 -1.01
C ASN A 725 -25.91 -28.17 -0.67
N PRO A 726 -26.56 -28.57 0.45
CA PRO A 726 -27.91 -28.13 0.79
C PRO A 726 -28.15 -26.64 0.50
N SER A 727 -29.04 -26.37 -0.45
CA SER A 727 -29.30 -25.04 -0.98
C SER A 727 -30.78 -24.88 -1.34
N ASN A 728 -31.23 -23.63 -1.47
CA ASN A 728 -32.59 -23.31 -1.91
C ASN A 728 -32.56 -22.34 -3.10
N GLN A 729 -33.43 -22.54 -4.08
CA GLN A 729 -33.46 -21.75 -5.32
C GLN A 729 -32.14 -21.84 -6.07
N VAL A 730 -31.85 -23.01 -6.62
CA VAL A 730 -30.61 -23.29 -7.36
C VAL A 730 -30.93 -23.34 -8.84
N ILE A 731 -30.17 -22.63 -9.67
CA ILE A 731 -30.24 -22.70 -11.13
C ILE A 731 -28.86 -23.11 -11.66
N VAL A 732 -28.79 -24.19 -12.43
CA VAL A 732 -27.57 -24.66 -13.11
C VAL A 732 -27.89 -24.79 -14.59
N GLU A 733 -27.42 -23.84 -15.40
CA GLU A 733 -27.80 -23.72 -16.82
C GLU A 733 -26.61 -23.65 -17.76
N GLY A 734 -26.59 -24.47 -18.82
CA GLY A 734 -25.65 -24.27 -19.93
C GLY A 734 -24.17 -24.54 -19.59
N ASN A 735 -23.88 -25.26 -18.51
CA ASN A 735 -22.51 -25.52 -18.06
C ASN A 735 -21.93 -26.78 -18.72
N ARG A 736 -20.60 -26.84 -18.83
CA ARG A 736 -19.84 -28.00 -19.29
C ARG A 736 -18.95 -28.55 -18.18
N PHE A 737 -19.12 -29.82 -17.84
CA PHE A 737 -18.37 -30.53 -16.81
C PHE A 737 -17.61 -31.70 -17.45
N GLU A 738 -16.29 -31.62 -17.55
CA GLU A 738 -15.51 -32.55 -18.40
C GLU A 738 -14.29 -33.14 -17.71
N GLU A 739 -14.07 -34.45 -17.85
CA GLU A 739 -12.84 -35.12 -17.38
C GLU A 739 -12.53 -34.88 -15.88
N ASN A 740 -13.53 -34.56 -15.05
CA ASN A 740 -13.34 -34.42 -13.62
C ASN A 740 -13.18 -35.81 -12.98
N GLY A 741 -12.47 -35.87 -11.85
CA GLY A 741 -12.10 -37.13 -11.20
C GLY A 741 -13.26 -37.89 -10.59
N GLU A 742 -14.38 -37.22 -10.31
CA GLU A 742 -15.61 -37.81 -9.74
C GLU A 742 -16.82 -37.37 -10.58
N GLN A 743 -17.98 -37.09 -9.97
CA GLN A 743 -19.19 -36.72 -10.71
C GLN A 743 -18.99 -35.43 -11.52
N GLY A 744 -19.65 -35.37 -12.69
CA GLY A 744 -19.75 -34.14 -13.46
C GLY A 744 -20.46 -33.05 -12.68
N LEU A 745 -21.63 -33.36 -12.13
CA LEU A 745 -22.40 -32.51 -11.21
C LEU A 745 -23.09 -33.35 -10.14
N SER A 746 -22.93 -32.97 -8.87
CA SER A 746 -23.60 -33.55 -7.71
C SER A 746 -24.42 -32.48 -6.99
N ILE A 747 -25.71 -32.71 -6.79
CA ILE A 747 -26.60 -31.81 -6.00
C ILE A 747 -27.21 -32.59 -4.84
N VAL A 748 -27.04 -32.07 -3.63
CA VAL A 748 -27.37 -32.72 -2.38
C VAL A 748 -28.37 -31.87 -1.59
N ASN A 749 -29.45 -32.49 -1.09
CA ASN A 749 -30.42 -31.95 -0.14
C ASN A 749 -30.92 -30.54 -0.48
N SER A 750 -31.16 -30.27 -1.76
CA SER A 750 -31.50 -28.93 -2.25
C SER A 750 -32.95 -28.84 -2.71
N VAL A 751 -33.55 -27.66 -2.55
CA VAL A 751 -34.99 -27.42 -2.82
C VAL A 751 -35.14 -26.32 -3.87
N ASN A 752 -36.16 -26.44 -4.73
CA ASN A 752 -36.41 -25.50 -5.84
C ASN A 752 -35.21 -25.43 -6.79
N ILE A 753 -34.84 -26.58 -7.36
CA ILE A 753 -33.67 -26.70 -8.24
C ILE A 753 -34.09 -26.68 -9.72
N THR A 754 -33.34 -25.97 -10.56
CA THR A 754 -33.48 -26.03 -12.02
C THR A 754 -32.13 -26.37 -12.61
N VAL A 755 -32.01 -27.50 -13.28
CA VAL A 755 -30.77 -27.95 -13.94
C VAL A 755 -31.08 -28.18 -15.40
N SER A 756 -30.56 -27.33 -16.28
CA SER A 756 -30.90 -27.43 -17.69
C SER A 756 -29.79 -27.11 -18.68
N ASN A 757 -29.84 -27.72 -19.86
CA ASN A 757 -28.91 -27.46 -20.96
C ASN A 757 -27.43 -27.68 -20.60
N ASN A 758 -27.13 -28.48 -19.56
CA ASN A 758 -25.75 -28.76 -19.17
C ASN A 758 -25.21 -29.96 -19.96
N ILE A 759 -23.89 -30.05 -20.10
CA ILE A 759 -23.20 -31.16 -20.75
C ILE A 759 -22.15 -31.71 -19.78
N ALA A 760 -22.16 -33.01 -19.53
CA ALA A 760 -21.17 -33.69 -18.71
C ALA A 760 -20.46 -34.78 -19.54
N ILE A 761 -19.13 -34.74 -19.62
CA ILE A 761 -18.34 -35.56 -20.55
C ILE A 761 -17.21 -36.27 -19.81
N ASN A 762 -17.13 -37.60 -19.94
CA ASN A 762 -15.98 -38.40 -19.52
C ASN A 762 -15.50 -38.13 -18.07
N ASN A 763 -16.41 -37.82 -17.16
CA ASN A 763 -16.08 -37.63 -15.75
C ASN A 763 -15.74 -38.97 -15.07
N ASN A 764 -15.49 -39.00 -13.75
CA ASN A 764 -14.91 -40.14 -13.05
C ASN A 764 -13.52 -40.57 -13.58
N THR A 765 -12.61 -39.62 -13.80
CA THR A 765 -11.23 -39.96 -14.24
C THR A 765 -10.41 -40.70 -13.18
N LYS A 766 -10.88 -40.76 -11.92
CA LYS A 766 -10.33 -41.60 -10.85
C LYS A 766 -10.78 -43.07 -10.89
N GLU A 767 -11.77 -43.41 -11.73
CA GLU A 767 -12.31 -44.76 -11.81
C GLU A 767 -12.92 -45.25 -10.48
N VAL A 768 -13.56 -44.35 -9.74
CA VAL A 768 -14.27 -44.70 -8.50
C VAL A 768 -15.57 -45.43 -8.86
N VAL A 769 -15.80 -46.58 -8.23
CA VAL A 769 -17.01 -47.37 -8.43
C VAL A 769 -18.24 -46.60 -7.95
N GLY A 770 -19.33 -46.64 -8.73
CA GLY A 770 -20.61 -46.01 -8.36
C GLY A 770 -20.65 -44.50 -8.57
N VAL A 771 -19.72 -43.92 -9.33
CA VAL A 771 -19.74 -42.49 -9.68
C VAL A 771 -20.52 -42.27 -10.97
N ASP A 772 -21.50 -41.38 -10.90
CA ASP A 772 -22.36 -41.01 -12.03
C ASP A 772 -21.98 -39.65 -12.62
N ASN A 773 -22.49 -39.36 -13.81
CA ASN A 773 -22.24 -38.05 -14.41
C ASN A 773 -23.05 -36.93 -13.71
N TYR A 774 -24.34 -37.19 -13.51
CA TYR A 774 -25.26 -36.33 -12.76
C TYR A 774 -25.82 -37.09 -11.57
N TYR A 775 -25.53 -36.62 -10.36
CA TYR A 775 -25.98 -37.23 -9.12
C TYR A 775 -26.86 -36.26 -8.33
N PHE A 776 -28.08 -36.66 -8.03
CA PHE A 776 -29.04 -35.91 -7.22
C PHE A 776 -29.43 -36.73 -6.01
N THR A 777 -29.27 -36.20 -4.81
CA THR A 777 -29.71 -36.88 -3.58
C THR A 777 -30.48 -35.96 -2.66
N GLY A 778 -31.61 -36.44 -2.11
CA GLY A 778 -32.45 -35.68 -1.16
C GLY A 778 -33.02 -34.38 -1.72
N CYS A 779 -33.04 -34.19 -3.04
CA CYS A 779 -33.49 -32.96 -3.67
C CYS A 779 -35.02 -32.91 -3.79
N SER A 780 -35.61 -31.71 -3.78
CA SER A 780 -37.04 -31.57 -4.02
C SER A 780 -37.47 -30.35 -4.85
N LYS A 781 -38.66 -30.45 -5.46
CA LYS A 781 -39.24 -29.40 -6.31
C LYS A 781 -38.31 -29.01 -7.46
N GLY A 782 -37.81 -30.01 -8.17
CA GLY A 782 -36.76 -29.82 -9.17
C GLY A 782 -37.26 -29.89 -10.61
N ILE A 783 -36.64 -29.13 -11.51
CA ILE A 783 -36.79 -29.23 -12.97
C ILE A 783 -35.43 -29.62 -13.55
N ILE A 784 -35.32 -30.81 -14.14
CA ILE A 784 -34.10 -31.32 -14.76
C ILE A 784 -34.37 -31.53 -16.24
N ALA A 785 -33.88 -30.62 -17.08
CA ALA A 785 -34.30 -30.55 -18.47
C ALA A 785 -33.15 -30.41 -19.48
N ASN A 786 -33.19 -31.16 -20.59
CA ASN A 786 -32.26 -30.97 -21.72
C ASN A 786 -30.76 -31.07 -21.38
N ASN A 787 -30.39 -31.82 -20.34
CA ASN A 787 -28.98 -32.07 -20.04
C ASN A 787 -28.45 -33.23 -20.91
N ASN A 788 -27.14 -33.28 -21.15
CA ASN A 788 -26.49 -34.37 -21.89
C ASN A 788 -25.37 -35.02 -21.07
N SER A 789 -25.42 -36.34 -20.92
CA SER A 789 -24.38 -37.16 -20.30
C SER A 789 -23.67 -38.00 -21.34
N ILE A 790 -22.34 -37.83 -21.47
CA ILE A 790 -21.52 -38.52 -22.46
C ILE A 790 -20.37 -39.26 -21.77
N ASP A 791 -20.21 -40.55 -22.04
CA ASP A 791 -18.97 -41.30 -21.78
C ASP A 791 -18.57 -42.10 -23.02
N ASN A 792 -17.61 -41.61 -23.77
CA ASN A 792 -17.16 -42.27 -25.01
C ASN A 792 -15.99 -43.24 -24.80
N ARG A 793 -15.68 -43.59 -23.55
CA ARG A 793 -14.61 -44.55 -23.21
C ARG A 793 -15.14 -45.98 -23.25
N ALA A 794 -14.25 -46.94 -23.54
CA ALA A 794 -14.58 -48.36 -23.60
C ALA A 794 -13.66 -49.18 -22.68
N PRO A 795 -14.16 -49.78 -21.58
CA PRO A 795 -15.52 -49.62 -21.05
C PRO A 795 -15.79 -48.19 -20.55
N ALA A 796 -17.06 -47.82 -20.42
CA ALA A 796 -17.45 -46.58 -19.76
C ALA A 796 -16.94 -46.60 -18.31
N LYS A 797 -16.51 -45.44 -17.81
CA LYS A 797 -15.94 -45.31 -16.46
C LYS A 797 -16.93 -44.69 -15.48
N ILE A 798 -17.94 -43.96 -15.93
CA ILE A 798 -19.08 -43.63 -15.07
C ILE A 798 -20.03 -44.83 -14.97
N ASP A 799 -20.69 -44.97 -13.82
CA ASP A 799 -21.66 -46.05 -13.59
C ASP A 799 -23.00 -45.73 -14.29
N ARG A 800 -23.55 -44.53 -14.06
CA ARG A 800 -24.78 -44.06 -14.71
C ARG A 800 -24.67 -42.64 -15.25
N SER A 801 -25.53 -42.34 -16.21
CA SER A 801 -25.72 -40.98 -16.73
C SER A 801 -26.34 -40.06 -15.69
N TYR A 802 -27.39 -40.55 -15.03
CA TYR A 802 -28.15 -39.82 -14.02
C TYR A 802 -28.55 -40.75 -12.88
N GLU A 803 -28.34 -40.30 -11.64
CA GLU A 803 -28.87 -40.90 -10.43
C GLU A 803 -29.75 -39.89 -9.68
N TYR A 804 -30.93 -40.35 -9.27
CA TYR A 804 -31.82 -39.63 -8.36
C TYR A 804 -32.08 -40.50 -7.14
N ASN A 805 -31.53 -40.12 -5.99
CA ASN A 805 -31.68 -40.85 -4.73
C ASN A 805 -32.53 -40.04 -3.75
N ASN A 806 -33.62 -40.60 -3.22
CA ASN A 806 -34.49 -39.94 -2.24
C ASN A 806 -34.98 -38.53 -2.68
N CYS A 807 -35.19 -38.32 -3.97
CA CYS A 807 -35.67 -37.05 -4.50
C CYS A 807 -37.20 -37.01 -4.61
N THR A 808 -37.81 -35.84 -4.44
CA THR A 808 -39.27 -35.67 -4.47
C THR A 808 -39.76 -34.45 -5.26
N PHE A 809 -40.94 -34.54 -5.86
CA PHE A 809 -41.54 -33.50 -6.71
C PHE A 809 -40.61 -33.04 -7.84
N MET A 810 -40.05 -34.00 -8.58
CA MET A 810 -39.12 -33.72 -9.68
C MET A 810 -39.82 -33.79 -11.05
N LYS A 811 -39.44 -32.90 -11.95
CA LYS A 811 -39.85 -32.87 -13.36
C LYS A 811 -38.65 -33.11 -14.24
N LEU A 812 -38.68 -34.18 -15.03
CA LEU A 812 -37.58 -34.62 -15.89
C LEU A 812 -38.03 -34.56 -17.36
N SER A 813 -37.30 -33.84 -18.22
CA SER A 813 -37.65 -33.74 -19.65
C SER A 813 -36.43 -33.58 -20.56
N GLY A 814 -36.41 -34.22 -21.73
CA GLY A 814 -35.38 -33.99 -22.76
C GLY A 814 -33.92 -34.30 -22.41
N ASN A 815 -33.64 -34.96 -21.28
CA ASN A 815 -32.27 -35.35 -20.89
C ASN A 815 -31.77 -36.52 -21.76
N ARG A 816 -30.50 -36.48 -22.16
CA ARG A 816 -29.87 -37.42 -23.11
C ARG A 816 -28.70 -38.17 -22.50
N GLN A 817 -28.44 -39.36 -23.02
CA GLN A 817 -27.28 -40.17 -22.67
C GLN A 817 -26.59 -40.76 -23.89
N GLU A 818 -25.25 -40.81 -23.87
CA GLU A 818 -24.41 -41.34 -24.94
C GLU A 818 -23.30 -42.22 -24.33
N GLY A 819 -23.09 -43.44 -24.86
CA GLY A 819 -21.94 -44.29 -24.47
C GLY A 819 -22.18 -45.58 -23.69
N GLY A 820 -23.26 -46.33 -23.97
CA GLY A 820 -23.53 -47.63 -23.28
C GLY A 820 -23.89 -47.49 -21.79
N LEU A 821 -24.35 -46.31 -21.39
CA LEU A 821 -24.59 -45.91 -20.01
C LEU A 821 -25.97 -46.33 -19.48
N SER A 822 -26.07 -46.47 -18.16
CA SER A 822 -27.32 -46.75 -17.43
C SER A 822 -27.99 -45.49 -16.86
N PHE A 823 -29.28 -45.57 -16.55
CA PHE A 823 -30.09 -44.52 -15.91
C PHE A 823 -30.87 -45.11 -14.73
N SER A 824 -30.94 -44.41 -13.58
CA SER A 824 -31.65 -44.90 -12.39
C SER A 824 -32.41 -43.80 -11.64
N ILE A 825 -33.63 -44.11 -11.17
CA ILE A 825 -34.44 -43.25 -10.30
C ILE A 825 -34.85 -44.05 -9.06
N PHE A 826 -34.62 -43.51 -7.86
CA PHE A 826 -35.04 -44.06 -6.58
C PHE A 826 -35.91 -43.03 -5.82
N GLY A 827 -37.21 -43.31 -5.72
CA GLY A 827 -38.21 -42.49 -5.01
C GLY A 827 -39.61 -43.10 -5.13
N THR A 828 -40.59 -42.64 -4.33
CA THR A 828 -41.98 -43.11 -4.47
C THR A 828 -42.57 -42.56 -5.78
N SER A 829 -43.32 -43.39 -6.53
CA SER A 829 -43.85 -43.03 -7.85
C SER A 829 -44.77 -41.80 -7.87
N SER A 830 -45.38 -41.45 -6.73
CA SER A 830 -46.18 -40.23 -6.56
C SER A 830 -45.35 -38.94 -6.47
N SER A 831 -44.02 -39.04 -6.53
CA SER A 831 -43.09 -37.94 -6.30
C SER A 831 -42.42 -37.41 -7.58
N PHE A 832 -42.80 -37.88 -8.77
CA PHE A 832 -42.29 -37.37 -10.04
C PHE A 832 -43.46 -36.98 -10.94
N ASP A 833 -43.52 -35.71 -11.35
CA ASP A 833 -44.69 -35.13 -12.06
C ASP A 833 -44.67 -35.41 -13.57
N LEU A 834 -43.48 -35.51 -14.17
CA LEU A 834 -43.27 -35.77 -15.60
C LEU A 834 -41.90 -36.43 -15.77
N ILE A 835 -41.87 -37.61 -16.39
CA ILE A 835 -40.64 -38.21 -16.92
C ILE A 835 -40.92 -38.41 -18.41
N ASP A 836 -40.44 -37.48 -19.25
CA ASP A 836 -40.67 -37.59 -20.69
C ASP A 836 -39.83 -38.72 -21.33
N GLY A 837 -40.13 -39.02 -22.61
CA GLY A 837 -39.45 -40.09 -23.34
C GLY A 837 -37.93 -39.92 -23.35
N LEU A 838 -37.21 -40.87 -22.76
CA LEU A 838 -35.75 -40.89 -22.71
C LEU A 838 -35.18 -41.27 -24.08
N THR A 839 -33.95 -40.89 -24.41
CA THR A 839 -33.28 -41.34 -25.65
C THR A 839 -31.84 -41.74 -25.36
N GLY A 840 -31.38 -42.88 -25.86
CA GLY A 840 -30.00 -43.38 -25.66
C GLY A 840 -29.66 -44.57 -26.56
N SER A 841 -28.46 -45.14 -26.48
CA SER A 841 -28.06 -46.31 -27.29
C SER A 841 -28.37 -47.63 -26.56
N GLY A 842 -29.19 -48.49 -27.16
CA GLY A 842 -29.61 -49.80 -26.61
C GLY A 842 -30.79 -49.70 -25.65
N VAL A 843 -31.51 -50.81 -25.39
CA VAL A 843 -32.70 -50.82 -24.51
C VAL A 843 -32.28 -50.87 -23.04
N PRO A 844 -32.83 -50.03 -22.15
CA PRO A 844 -32.49 -50.10 -20.74
C PRO A 844 -32.89 -51.45 -20.12
N THR A 845 -32.03 -52.03 -19.27
CA THR A 845 -32.23 -53.37 -18.70
C THR A 845 -32.76 -53.36 -17.26
N THR A 846 -32.93 -52.18 -16.65
CA THR A 846 -33.34 -52.02 -15.25
C THR A 846 -34.86 -51.80 -15.11
N THR A 847 -35.42 -52.15 -13.94
CA THR A 847 -36.87 -52.26 -13.70
C THR A 847 -37.54 -51.02 -13.06
N PHE A 848 -36.95 -49.84 -13.19
CA PHE A 848 -37.34 -48.66 -12.40
C PHE A 848 -37.93 -47.51 -13.22
N TYR A 849 -38.81 -47.83 -14.16
CA TYR A 849 -39.51 -46.85 -14.99
C TYR A 849 -41.01 -46.86 -14.65
N ALA A 850 -41.69 -45.73 -14.84
CA ALA A 850 -43.14 -45.69 -14.70
C ALA A 850 -43.80 -46.51 -15.82
N SER A 851 -44.90 -47.19 -15.52
CA SER A 851 -45.71 -47.79 -16.59
C SER A 851 -46.16 -46.69 -17.57
N GLY A 852 -45.90 -46.87 -18.87
CA GLY A 852 -46.12 -45.87 -19.91
C GLY A 852 -44.91 -45.01 -20.25
N GLN A 853 -43.77 -45.17 -19.57
CA GLN A 853 -42.52 -44.46 -19.88
C GLN A 853 -42.08 -44.72 -21.31
N ARG A 854 -41.68 -43.69 -22.04
CA ARG A 854 -41.13 -43.80 -23.40
C ARG A 854 -39.59 -43.85 -23.38
N TYR A 855 -38.98 -44.60 -24.28
CA TYR A 855 -37.53 -44.61 -24.53
C TYR A 855 -37.27 -44.75 -26.03
N THR A 856 -36.45 -43.90 -26.65
CA THR A 856 -36.04 -44.06 -28.06
C THR A 856 -34.60 -44.53 -28.12
N ASP A 857 -34.37 -45.72 -28.66
CA ASP A 857 -33.04 -46.24 -28.94
C ASP A 857 -32.46 -45.49 -30.14
N THR A 858 -31.44 -44.67 -29.89
CA THR A 858 -30.75 -43.84 -30.88
C THR A 858 -29.92 -44.64 -31.88
N THR A 859 -29.62 -45.92 -31.60
CA THR A 859 -28.85 -46.78 -32.50
C THR A 859 -29.69 -47.24 -33.70
N ASN A 860 -30.98 -47.47 -33.50
CA ASN A 860 -31.90 -48.02 -34.50
C ASN A 860 -33.16 -47.15 -34.72
N GLY A 861 -33.35 -46.10 -33.93
CA GLY A 861 -34.53 -45.22 -33.96
C GLY A 861 -35.78 -45.80 -33.28
N ASP A 862 -35.67 -46.95 -32.60
CA ASP A 862 -36.81 -47.69 -32.09
C ASP A 862 -37.38 -47.04 -30.82
N LEU A 863 -38.69 -46.79 -30.79
CA LEU A 863 -39.40 -46.37 -29.59
C LEU A 863 -39.76 -47.59 -28.73
N TYR A 864 -39.59 -47.50 -27.42
CA TYR A 864 -39.93 -48.49 -26.41
C TYR A 864 -40.85 -47.87 -25.36
N PHE A 865 -41.76 -48.68 -24.83
CA PHE A 865 -42.59 -48.34 -23.68
C PHE A 865 -42.28 -49.28 -22.51
N TYR A 866 -42.11 -48.73 -21.31
CA TYR A 866 -42.00 -49.55 -20.11
C TYR A 866 -43.39 -49.93 -19.60
N LEU A 867 -43.63 -51.23 -19.43
CA LEU A 867 -44.95 -51.76 -19.02
C LEU A 867 -45.06 -52.04 -17.51
N GLY A 868 -44.16 -51.47 -16.70
CA GLY A 868 -44.09 -51.73 -15.25
C GLY A 868 -43.14 -52.88 -14.86
N SER A 869 -42.77 -53.75 -15.81
CA SER A 869 -41.82 -54.86 -15.57
C SER A 869 -40.80 -55.07 -16.69
N THR A 870 -41.11 -54.66 -17.92
CA THR A 870 -40.27 -54.88 -19.10
C THR A 870 -40.42 -53.73 -20.09
N TRP A 871 -39.38 -53.48 -20.86
CA TRP A 871 -39.43 -52.60 -22.02
C TRP A 871 -39.98 -53.36 -23.22
N LYS A 872 -41.06 -52.85 -23.81
CA LYS A 872 -41.59 -53.33 -25.08
C LYS A 872 -41.29 -52.34 -26.18
N LYS A 873 -40.71 -52.82 -27.27
CA LYS A 873 -40.60 -52.08 -28.52
C LYS A 873 -42.00 -51.71 -29.00
N ALA A 874 -42.21 -50.45 -29.34
CA ALA A 874 -43.40 -49.94 -29.99
C ALA A 874 -43.46 -50.53 -31.40
N THR A 875 -44.41 -51.42 -31.64
CA THR A 875 -44.75 -51.89 -32.98
C THR A 875 -45.75 -50.93 -33.59
N VAL A 876 -45.39 -50.31 -34.71
CA VAL A 876 -46.32 -49.51 -35.51
C VAL A 876 -47.32 -50.49 -36.15
N SER A 877 -48.61 -50.34 -35.83
CA SER A 877 -49.71 -51.04 -36.50
C SER A 877 -50.20 -50.25 -37.69
#